data_AF-A0AA36HMX5-F1
#
_entry.id   AF-A0AA36HMX5-F1
#
_cell.length_a   1.000
_cell.length_b   1.000
_cell.length_c   1.000
_cell.angle_alpha   90.00
_cell.angle_beta   90.00
_cell.angle_gamma   90.00
#
_symmetry.space_group_name_H-M   'P 1'
#
loop_
_entity.id
_entity.type
_entity.pdbx_description
1 polymer ?
#
loop_
_entity_poly.entity_id
_entity_poly.type
_entity_poly.pdbx_seq_one_letter_code
_entity_poly.pdbx_strand_id
1 'polypeptide(L)'
;MGRTASKVEGLEEIAMDLERLARELGLCTPAPGEYGHRTAGTGAVRPPLAPGATSADSGVVVGKLHRGLPVLAKDVDASRLSFPQDRPKFKASEVLKGIQREVYNSPLQWAQDPDSSTCPVPRAHVQASRRGALKLLEFLDAHHRLELLPEAEIRRSHLCGAFSLLKDQTRDRLILDARPANILEEPALNDYTQTLGAVQALLQVELLPDQQMIFHGDDLRDYYYCFCVTKERVNRNCMRFPLAPRDVAHLSCFSERLLEHKTVYPCLATMAMGDLNAVEFGQAAHVLLALDCRATSLEELLTVRGRAPRGNLATGIIIDDYVVCEKVAAPPGDLPTEGETRMAWMNEAYAKVELTAHTGKAFRRESQAEFWGAAADGNKGTVRPSPKRLIPLIMMTVRVARLQIATVGLLEILAGSWVAIFQFRKRLMCLLEEIYAAQRDREQNCIVHLSCSMIHELWSLVLVAPLAVTNLRAKTLPVAYLTDASEQMVAGVSSRVPEIFARELHRHCLARGVWTRMLTPWKVWLRRHDLLQPEEELPAGVPLVSHPVWTSLARCLSFKLLFRSPVRRRRHINLLELQAVLEVERRAALRKPSSRLLIGVDSQVVLGALLKGRTASPPLNRMLQYSLPTLLGGDLYSSYGYVPSLANVADDPTRGASIRSPAAEPPDWLVNAFQGDFDSLDKWLNALGFGPQQLACLPGCPKSLDAGMLEDFVRELRSVQKPDRLARFDQAAKTPDPFATGPQQKKKASREPQAPTVETSRLQEPQARAGELPETQFVVDGAWSLAGFSPRFRGFLDLYSGKAGVARQLSRLSGTWVLTFDYERGADQDLLDPGVQKKILQLMRFGAFLGVGLPGITQSMHLKVLRGNQHAAFTLSVLKVYPRPLCARIASAMLRAVINGGVDGQLDSAGCARTGTLRVGEAQNPGPRRARDIAALDEAKLITPATALLQDRAWEQFRSWLIANLSAEAFSQAVVQLQLTDEGKV
;
A
#
# COMPACT_ATOMS: atom_id res chain seq x y z
N MET A 1 2.16 -3.61 -27.61
CA MET A 1 2.36 -5.01 -27.18
C MET A 1 3.71 -5.26 -26.48
N GLY A 2 4.77 -4.50 -26.77
CA GLY A 2 6.12 -4.78 -26.25
C GLY A 2 6.36 -4.65 -24.73
N ARG A 3 5.68 -3.76 -23.99
CA ARG A 3 5.88 -3.59 -22.53
C ARG A 3 5.44 -4.79 -21.69
N THR A 4 4.44 -5.54 -22.14
CA THR A 4 3.99 -6.76 -21.44
C THR A 4 4.87 -7.94 -21.82
N ALA A 5 5.20 -8.07 -23.10
CA ALA A 5 6.11 -9.11 -23.59
C ALA A 5 7.48 -9.02 -22.93
N SER A 6 8.09 -7.83 -22.85
CA SER A 6 9.40 -7.65 -22.21
C SER A 6 9.44 -7.96 -20.71
N LYS A 7 8.36 -7.60 -19.99
CA LYS A 7 8.21 -7.96 -18.58
C LYS A 7 8.03 -9.47 -18.43
N VAL A 8 7.29 -10.11 -19.34
CA VAL A 8 7.06 -11.57 -19.32
C VAL A 8 8.33 -12.32 -19.68
N GLU A 9 9.07 -11.90 -20.70
CA GLU A 9 10.38 -12.45 -21.11
C GLU A 9 11.39 -12.37 -19.96
N GLY A 10 11.52 -11.20 -19.32
CA GLY A 10 12.40 -11.06 -18.14
C GLY A 10 11.96 -11.92 -16.95
N LEU A 11 10.65 -12.13 -16.77
CA LEU A 11 10.14 -13.06 -15.75
C LEU A 11 10.37 -14.53 -16.14
N GLU A 12 10.31 -14.88 -17.43
CA GLU A 12 10.61 -16.21 -17.94
C GLU A 12 12.09 -16.56 -17.80
N GLU A 13 12.99 -15.61 -18.04
CA GLU A 13 14.43 -15.77 -17.78
C GLU A 13 14.69 -16.04 -16.30
N ILE A 14 14.08 -15.27 -15.38
CA ILE A 14 14.17 -15.52 -13.93
C ILE A 14 13.64 -16.91 -13.59
N ALA A 15 12.50 -17.29 -14.18
CA ALA A 15 11.93 -18.61 -13.94
C ALA A 15 12.88 -19.71 -14.43
N MET A 16 13.45 -19.61 -15.64
CA MET A 16 14.42 -20.56 -16.19
C MET A 16 15.69 -20.67 -15.33
N ASP A 17 16.21 -19.53 -14.85
CA ASP A 17 17.36 -19.49 -13.96
C ASP A 17 17.06 -20.18 -12.62
N LEU A 18 15.85 -19.97 -12.08
CA LEU A 18 15.37 -20.68 -10.89
C LEU A 18 15.17 -22.16 -11.16
N GLU A 19 14.68 -22.58 -12.33
CA GLU A 19 14.57 -23.99 -12.70
C GLU A 19 15.92 -24.67 -12.74
N ARG A 20 16.91 -24.03 -13.35
CA ARG A 20 18.28 -24.53 -13.40
C ARG A 20 18.83 -24.68 -11.99
N LEU A 21 18.69 -23.66 -11.16
CA LEU A 21 19.16 -23.70 -9.77
C LEU A 21 18.42 -24.75 -8.93
N ALA A 22 17.10 -24.90 -9.13
CA ALA A 22 16.30 -25.92 -8.46
C ALA A 22 16.78 -27.34 -8.81
N ARG A 23 17.14 -27.57 -10.09
CA ARG A 23 17.74 -28.84 -10.54
C ARG A 23 19.12 -29.04 -9.95
N GLU A 24 19.99 -28.02 -9.97
CA GLU A 24 21.35 -28.07 -9.40
C GLU A 24 21.34 -28.35 -7.89
N LEU A 25 20.37 -27.80 -7.16
CA LEU A 25 20.21 -27.99 -5.72
C LEU A 25 19.44 -29.27 -5.35
N GLY A 26 19.03 -30.09 -6.33
CA GLY A 26 18.24 -31.31 -6.09
C GLY A 26 16.84 -31.04 -5.55
N LEU A 27 16.36 -29.79 -5.63
CA LEU A 27 15.04 -29.36 -5.16
C LEU A 27 13.93 -29.74 -6.16
N CYS A 28 14.29 -30.03 -7.42
CA CYS A 28 13.41 -30.63 -8.43
C CYS A 28 13.32 -32.15 -8.30
N THR A 29 12.84 -32.67 -7.16
CA THR A 29 12.31 -34.04 -7.15
C THR A 29 10.79 -33.96 -7.17
N PRO A 30 10.12 -34.32 -8.30
CA PRO A 30 8.71 -34.65 -8.21
C PRO A 30 8.64 -35.90 -7.35
N ALA A 31 8.02 -35.83 -6.17
CA ALA A 31 7.64 -37.04 -5.47
C ALA A 31 6.73 -37.84 -6.43
N PRO A 32 7.13 -39.05 -6.87
CA PRO A 32 6.27 -39.86 -7.70
C PRO A 32 5.07 -40.29 -6.84
N GLY A 33 3.88 -39.84 -7.19
CA GLY A 33 2.65 -40.55 -6.80
C GLY A 33 2.26 -40.56 -5.32
N GLU A 34 2.50 -39.51 -4.54
CA GLU A 34 1.91 -39.40 -3.20
C GLU A 34 0.99 -38.18 -3.07
N TYR A 35 -0.26 -38.34 -3.48
CA TYR A 35 -1.41 -37.85 -2.68
C TYR A 35 -1.57 -38.73 -1.43
N GLY A 36 -0.44 -39.04 -0.77
CA GLY A 36 -0.33 -39.92 0.37
C GLY A 36 -0.02 -39.08 1.60
N HIS A 37 -0.76 -39.33 2.68
CA HIS A 37 -0.50 -38.83 4.01
C HIS A 37 1.00 -38.83 4.33
N ARG A 38 1.66 -37.67 4.26
CA ARG A 38 2.91 -37.48 4.99
C ARG A 38 2.58 -37.39 6.46
N THR A 39 2.76 -38.52 7.14
CA THR A 39 2.82 -38.65 8.58
C THR A 39 3.69 -37.56 9.18
N ALA A 40 3.14 -36.90 10.20
CA ALA A 40 3.87 -36.01 11.09
C ALA A 40 5.17 -36.69 11.56
N GLY A 41 6.32 -36.08 11.28
CA GLY A 41 7.58 -36.69 11.68
C GLY A 41 8.84 -36.00 11.19
N THR A 42 9.07 -34.75 11.58
CA THR A 42 10.37 -34.25 12.06
C THR A 42 10.11 -32.96 12.82
N GLY A 43 10.39 -32.97 14.13
CA GLY A 43 10.06 -31.90 15.07
C GLY A 43 10.85 -30.61 14.82
N ALA A 44 10.32 -29.72 14.00
CA ALA A 44 10.61 -28.30 14.13
C ALA A 44 9.77 -27.76 15.30
N VAL A 45 10.43 -27.43 16.41
CA VAL A 45 9.79 -26.79 17.57
C VAL A 45 9.17 -25.46 17.10
N ARG A 46 7.84 -25.44 16.94
CA ARG A 46 7.10 -24.21 16.67
C ARG A 46 7.19 -23.32 17.91
N PRO A 47 7.64 -22.06 17.82
CA PRO A 47 7.57 -21.14 18.94
C PRO A 47 6.10 -20.93 19.33
N PRO A 48 5.79 -20.76 20.64
CA PRO A 48 4.42 -20.57 21.07
C PRO A 48 3.88 -19.26 20.48
N LEU A 49 2.88 -19.37 19.61
CA LEU A 49 2.18 -18.22 19.05
C LEU A 49 1.46 -17.46 20.17
N ALA A 50 1.55 -16.13 20.16
CA ALA A 50 0.70 -15.28 20.99
C ALA A 50 -0.78 -15.53 20.66
N PRO A 51 -1.71 -15.42 21.63
CA PRO A 51 -3.14 -15.58 21.37
C PRO A 51 -3.59 -14.65 20.23
N GLY A 52 -4.02 -15.21 19.10
CA GLY A 52 -4.50 -14.48 17.92
C GLY A 52 -3.53 -14.38 16.73
N ALA A 53 -2.27 -14.83 16.87
CA ALA A 53 -1.37 -14.99 15.73
C ALA A 53 -1.59 -16.37 15.09
N THR A 54 -2.09 -16.43 13.86
CA THR A 54 -1.95 -17.62 13.01
C THR A 54 -0.70 -17.43 12.18
N SER A 55 0.28 -18.34 12.30
CA SER A 55 1.45 -18.32 11.41
C SER A 55 0.99 -18.63 9.99
N ALA A 56 0.98 -17.61 9.12
CA ALA A 56 1.17 -17.85 7.70
C ALA A 56 2.51 -18.59 7.55
N ASP A 57 2.54 -19.67 6.77
CA ASP A 57 3.76 -20.44 6.56
C ASP A 57 4.56 -19.73 5.49
N SER A 58 5.51 -18.89 5.93
CA SER A 58 6.28 -18.01 5.04
C SER A 58 7.26 -18.76 4.13
N GLY A 59 7.32 -20.10 4.20
CA GLY A 59 8.30 -20.90 3.47
C GLY A 59 9.72 -20.72 4.04
N VAL A 60 10.68 -21.49 3.52
CA VAL A 60 12.06 -21.53 4.04
C VAL A 60 13.02 -20.92 3.03
N VAL A 61 13.92 -20.05 3.49
CA VAL A 61 14.99 -19.53 2.63
C VAL A 61 16.00 -20.65 2.38
N VAL A 62 16.14 -21.07 1.13
CA VAL A 62 17.02 -22.17 0.69
C VAL A 62 18.27 -21.68 -0.04
N GLY A 63 18.36 -20.39 -0.32
CA GLY A 63 19.54 -19.81 -0.97
C GLY A 63 19.38 -18.30 -1.23
N LYS A 64 20.38 -17.73 -1.90
CA LYS A 64 20.33 -16.36 -2.44
C LYS A 64 20.78 -16.38 -3.90
N LEU A 65 20.11 -15.59 -4.74
CA LEU A 65 20.54 -15.40 -6.12
C LEU A 65 21.77 -14.46 -6.14
N HIS A 66 22.89 -14.94 -6.67
CA HIS A 66 24.15 -14.17 -6.71
C HIS A 66 24.17 -13.08 -7.78
N ARG A 67 23.35 -13.23 -8.83
CA ARG A 67 22.97 -12.13 -9.73
C ARG A 67 21.69 -11.52 -9.16
N GLY A 68 21.61 -10.18 -9.08
CA GLY A 68 20.36 -9.51 -8.71
C GLY A 68 19.23 -9.87 -9.68
N LEU A 69 17.97 -9.54 -9.34
CA LEU A 69 16.87 -9.59 -10.31
C LEU A 69 17.31 -8.87 -11.59
N PRO A 70 16.97 -9.37 -12.80
CA PRO A 70 17.33 -8.71 -14.05
C PRO A 70 16.94 -7.25 -13.96
N VAL A 71 17.94 -6.38 -14.07
CA VAL A 71 17.71 -4.94 -14.10
C VAL A 71 17.03 -4.68 -15.43
N LEU A 72 15.77 -4.23 -15.41
CA LEU A 72 15.05 -3.85 -16.63
C LEU A 72 15.76 -2.74 -17.41
N ALA A 73 16.62 -1.97 -16.73
CA ALA A 73 17.50 -0.97 -17.31
C ALA A 73 18.60 -1.64 -18.14
N LYS A 74 18.68 -1.24 -19.41
CA LYS A 74 19.70 -1.61 -20.38
C LYS A 74 20.60 -0.42 -20.65
N ASP A 75 21.79 -0.72 -21.16
CA ASP A 75 22.64 0.31 -21.75
C ASP A 75 21.90 1.03 -22.89
N VAL A 76 22.21 2.31 -23.06
CA VAL A 76 21.62 3.13 -24.10
C VAL A 76 22.21 2.74 -25.45
N ASP A 77 21.34 2.20 -26.31
CA ASP A 77 21.63 1.96 -27.73
C ASP A 77 20.85 2.96 -28.58
N ALA A 78 21.56 3.92 -29.16
CA ALA A 78 20.99 4.96 -30.02
C ALA A 78 20.24 4.39 -31.24
N SER A 79 20.64 3.22 -31.74
CA SER A 79 19.99 2.59 -32.91
C SER A 79 18.58 2.06 -32.62
N ARG A 80 18.26 1.87 -31.34
CA ARG A 80 16.96 1.40 -30.86
C ARG A 80 16.07 2.55 -30.36
N LEU A 81 16.58 3.79 -30.34
CA LEU A 81 15.78 4.94 -29.95
C LEU A 81 14.94 5.45 -31.14
N SER A 82 13.75 5.98 -30.83
CA SER A 82 12.79 6.47 -31.83
C SER A 82 12.21 7.78 -31.34
N PHE A 83 12.72 8.90 -31.84
CA PHE A 83 12.27 10.26 -31.51
C PHE A 83 11.69 10.92 -32.78
N PRO A 84 10.80 11.91 -32.65
CA PRO A 84 10.37 12.71 -33.80
C PRO A 84 11.57 13.43 -34.44
N GLN A 85 11.64 13.45 -35.78
CA GLN A 85 12.71 14.14 -36.52
C GLN A 85 12.62 15.66 -36.31
N ASP A 86 11.42 16.20 -36.39
CA ASP A 86 11.19 17.63 -36.23
C ASP A 86 11.48 18.10 -34.80
N ARG A 87 11.97 19.34 -34.67
CA ARG A 87 12.21 19.99 -33.38
C ARG A 87 10.94 20.00 -32.51
N PRO A 88 11.05 19.92 -31.16
CA PRO A 88 9.91 20.10 -30.27
C PRO A 88 9.17 21.40 -30.55
N LYS A 89 7.84 21.36 -30.65
CA LYS A 89 6.98 22.53 -30.92
C LYS A 89 5.90 22.75 -29.85
N PHE A 90 5.63 21.77 -28.99
CA PHE A 90 4.59 21.88 -27.99
C PHE A 90 5.05 22.79 -26.84
N LYS A 91 4.55 24.03 -26.84
CA LYS A 91 4.84 25.02 -25.80
C LYS A 91 3.91 24.83 -24.60
N ALA A 92 4.21 23.83 -23.77
CA ALA A 92 3.40 23.51 -22.60
C ALA A 92 3.15 24.70 -21.66
N SER A 93 4.07 25.67 -21.59
CA SER A 93 3.92 26.90 -20.79
C SER A 93 2.69 27.75 -21.17
N GLU A 94 2.22 27.67 -22.42
CA GLU A 94 1.02 28.38 -22.89
C GLU A 94 -0.26 27.69 -22.37
N VAL A 95 -0.22 26.38 -22.12
CA VAL A 95 -1.36 25.56 -21.66
C VAL A 95 -1.40 25.43 -20.13
N LEU A 96 -0.27 25.12 -19.49
CA LEU A 96 -0.16 24.95 -18.03
C LEU A 96 -0.60 26.22 -17.30
N LYS A 97 -1.15 26.12 -16.09
CA LYS A 97 -1.63 27.27 -15.30
C LYS A 97 -1.01 27.23 -13.89
N GLY A 98 -0.98 28.38 -13.18
CA GLY A 98 -0.54 28.48 -11.79
C GLY A 98 0.87 27.92 -11.53
N ILE A 99 1.02 27.24 -10.38
CA ILE A 99 2.30 26.67 -9.93
C ILE A 99 2.91 25.69 -10.95
N GLN A 100 2.08 24.94 -11.69
CA GLN A 100 2.57 24.03 -12.72
C GLN A 100 3.34 24.77 -13.82
N ARG A 101 2.87 25.96 -14.22
CA ARG A 101 3.56 26.80 -15.22
C ARG A 101 4.86 27.37 -14.65
N GLU A 102 4.83 27.85 -13.40
CA GLU A 102 5.99 28.48 -12.75
C GLU A 102 7.13 27.48 -12.55
N VAL A 103 6.84 26.30 -11.97
CA VAL A 103 7.83 25.22 -11.79
C VAL A 103 8.28 24.67 -13.13
N TYR A 104 7.40 24.59 -14.13
CA TYR A 104 7.80 24.16 -15.46
C TYR A 104 8.80 25.11 -16.12
N ASN A 105 8.59 26.41 -16.01
CA ASN A 105 9.45 27.40 -16.64
C ASN A 105 10.78 27.57 -15.90
N SER A 106 10.72 27.56 -14.56
CA SER A 106 11.85 27.91 -13.71
C SER A 106 12.15 26.84 -12.64
N PRO A 107 12.43 25.57 -13.04
CA PRO A 107 12.61 24.48 -12.08
C PRO A 107 13.76 24.71 -11.10
N LEU A 108 14.80 25.45 -11.52
CA LEU A 108 15.97 25.67 -10.67
C LEU A 108 15.68 26.66 -9.54
N GLN A 109 14.76 27.61 -9.75
CA GLN A 109 14.34 28.59 -8.74
C GLN A 109 13.44 27.97 -7.67
N TRP A 110 12.65 26.96 -8.05
CA TRP A 110 11.78 26.21 -7.14
C TRP A 110 12.49 25.03 -6.46
N ALA A 111 13.69 24.68 -6.91
CA ALA A 111 14.51 23.66 -6.29
C ALA A 111 15.22 24.21 -5.05
N GLN A 112 15.39 23.36 -4.04
CA GLN A 112 16.22 23.62 -2.88
C GLN A 112 17.67 23.92 -3.32
N ASP A 113 18.32 24.85 -2.62
CA ASP A 113 19.74 25.14 -2.80
C ASP A 113 20.57 23.85 -2.56
N PRO A 114 21.36 23.39 -3.55
CA PRO A 114 22.24 22.23 -3.41
C PRO A 114 23.05 22.18 -2.11
N ASP A 115 23.55 23.32 -1.63
CA ASP A 115 24.41 23.40 -0.45
C ASP A 115 23.62 23.26 0.87
N SER A 116 22.31 23.45 0.80
CA SER A 116 21.41 23.28 1.95
C SER A 116 20.86 21.86 2.10
N SER A 117 21.04 21.00 1.09
CA SER A 117 20.55 19.63 1.12
C SER A 117 21.45 18.74 1.97
N THR A 118 20.86 18.04 2.93
CA THR A 118 21.57 17.04 3.77
C THR A 118 21.47 15.62 3.22
N CYS A 119 20.72 15.43 2.13
CA CYS A 119 20.50 14.14 1.51
C CYS A 119 21.72 13.72 0.67
N PRO A 120 22.20 12.46 0.77
CA PRO A 120 23.31 11.99 -0.05
C PRO A 120 22.90 11.93 -1.53
N VAL A 121 23.69 12.58 -2.40
CA VAL A 121 23.39 12.63 -3.84
C VAL A 121 23.59 11.26 -4.49
N PRO A 122 22.57 10.70 -5.16
CA PRO A 122 22.67 9.43 -5.88
C PRO A 122 23.72 9.48 -6.99
N ARG A 123 24.42 8.37 -7.21
CA ARG A 123 25.34 8.24 -8.34
C ARG A 123 24.57 7.89 -9.62
N ALA A 124 24.32 8.89 -10.45
CA ALA A 124 23.77 8.72 -11.78
C ALA A 124 24.88 8.82 -12.85
N HIS A 125 24.83 7.96 -13.85
CA HIS A 125 25.73 7.99 -15.01
C HIS A 125 24.97 7.62 -16.28
N VAL A 126 25.50 8.02 -17.44
CA VAL A 126 25.01 7.54 -18.74
C VAL A 126 25.47 6.08 -18.87
N GLN A 127 24.53 5.15 -18.83
CA GLN A 127 24.76 3.71 -19.00
C GLN A 127 25.02 3.42 -20.47
N ALA A 128 26.24 3.70 -20.94
CA ALA A 128 26.72 3.36 -22.26
C ALA A 128 28.26 3.37 -22.27
N SER A 129 28.87 2.67 -23.23
CA SER A 129 30.29 2.89 -23.55
C SER A 129 30.51 4.33 -24.00
N ARG A 130 31.74 4.88 -23.90
CA ARG A 130 32.04 6.24 -24.38
C ARG A 130 31.62 6.45 -25.84
N ARG A 131 31.84 5.45 -26.71
CA ARG A 131 31.39 5.47 -28.11
C ARG A 131 29.86 5.43 -28.22
N GLY A 132 29.19 4.61 -27.41
CA GLY A 132 27.72 4.55 -27.38
C GLY A 132 27.09 5.87 -26.91
N ALA A 133 27.69 6.50 -25.90
CA ALA A 133 27.28 7.81 -25.42
C ALA A 133 27.48 8.90 -26.49
N LEU A 134 28.58 8.92 -27.24
CA LEU A 134 28.75 9.85 -28.36
C LEU A 134 27.70 9.63 -29.46
N LYS A 135 27.39 8.38 -29.82
CA LYS A 135 26.28 8.07 -30.74
C LYS A 135 24.93 8.53 -30.22
N LEU A 136 24.70 8.45 -28.91
CA LEU A 136 23.50 9.01 -28.28
C LEU A 136 23.45 10.53 -28.47
N LEU A 137 24.56 11.25 -28.31
CA LEU A 137 24.59 12.70 -28.54
C LEU A 137 24.33 13.05 -30.00
N GLU A 138 24.96 12.35 -30.94
CA GLU A 138 24.68 12.49 -32.38
C GLU A 138 23.21 12.24 -32.69
N PHE A 139 22.61 11.21 -32.09
CA PHE A 139 21.18 10.93 -32.21
C PHE A 139 20.34 12.08 -31.65
N LEU A 140 20.62 12.56 -30.45
CA LEU A 140 19.86 13.66 -29.83
C LEU A 140 20.01 14.96 -30.61
N ASP A 141 21.19 15.26 -31.17
CA ASP A 141 21.46 16.43 -32.00
C ASP A 141 20.72 16.37 -33.34
N ALA A 142 20.78 15.22 -34.02
CA ALA A 142 20.04 14.99 -35.26
C ALA A 142 18.52 15.12 -35.08
N HIS A 143 18.02 14.87 -33.87
CA HIS A 143 16.63 15.08 -33.50
C HIS A 143 16.45 16.38 -32.68
N HIS A 144 17.32 17.38 -32.76
CA HIS A 144 17.12 18.71 -32.13
C HIS A 144 16.75 18.70 -30.63
N ARG A 145 17.25 17.72 -29.87
CA ARG A 145 16.94 17.48 -28.44
C ARG A 145 18.21 17.45 -27.58
N LEU A 146 19.32 17.95 -28.12
CA LEU A 146 20.58 18.16 -27.43
C LEU A 146 20.88 19.65 -27.33
N GLU A 147 21.35 20.07 -26.17
CA GLU A 147 22.05 21.34 -25.98
C GLU A 147 23.34 21.10 -25.20
N LEU A 148 24.37 21.90 -25.46
CA LEU A 148 25.68 21.81 -24.81
C LEU A 148 25.87 23.03 -23.90
N LEU A 149 26.13 22.80 -22.62
CA LEU A 149 26.37 23.87 -21.65
C LEU A 149 27.80 23.80 -21.09
N PRO A 150 28.45 24.96 -20.85
CA PRO A 150 29.73 25.00 -20.18
C PRO A 150 29.58 24.69 -18.69
N GLU A 151 30.67 24.27 -18.05
CA GLU A 151 30.67 23.89 -16.62
C GLU A 151 30.17 25.01 -15.68
N ALA A 152 30.37 26.28 -16.05
CA ALA A 152 29.95 27.42 -15.24
C ALA A 152 28.42 27.59 -15.17
N GLU A 153 27.68 27.02 -16.12
CA GLU A 153 26.23 27.17 -16.19
C GLU A 153 25.48 26.03 -15.49
N ILE A 154 26.13 24.91 -15.14
CA ILE A 154 25.43 23.70 -14.67
C ILE A 154 25.58 23.43 -13.16
N ARG A 155 24.65 22.65 -12.60
CA ARG A 155 24.77 22.14 -11.22
C ARG A 155 25.61 20.86 -11.15
N ARG A 156 26.94 20.98 -11.14
CA ARG A 156 27.89 19.85 -11.17
C ARG A 156 27.68 18.78 -10.09
N SER A 157 27.17 19.18 -8.92
CA SER A 157 26.87 18.25 -7.83
C SER A 157 25.71 17.29 -8.15
N HIS A 158 24.72 17.73 -8.93
CA HIS A 158 23.44 17.04 -9.14
C HIS A 158 23.16 16.69 -10.62
N LEU A 159 24.20 16.26 -11.34
CA LEU A 159 24.07 15.84 -12.75
C LEU A 159 23.32 14.52 -12.92
N CYS A 160 22.47 14.45 -13.94
CA CYS A 160 21.66 13.30 -14.31
C CYS A 160 22.48 12.18 -14.97
N GLY A 161 21.91 10.98 -15.02
CA GLY A 161 22.37 9.87 -15.86
C GLY A 161 21.36 9.55 -16.96
N ALA A 162 21.59 8.49 -17.71
CA ALA A 162 20.64 7.99 -18.71
C ALA A 162 20.76 6.48 -18.88
N PHE A 163 19.64 5.80 -19.10
CA PHE A 163 19.57 4.37 -19.40
C PHE A 163 18.37 4.06 -20.28
N SER A 164 18.29 2.86 -20.84
CA SER A 164 17.19 2.44 -21.70
C SER A 164 16.26 1.43 -21.02
N LEU A 165 14.97 1.51 -21.34
CA LEU A 165 13.99 0.46 -21.03
C LEU A 165 13.38 -0.09 -22.32
N LEU A 166 13.14 -1.39 -22.38
CA LEU A 166 12.56 -2.04 -23.57
C LEU A 166 11.13 -1.52 -23.84
N LYS A 167 10.88 -0.97 -25.04
CA LYS A 167 9.53 -0.57 -25.50
C LYS A 167 8.84 -1.75 -26.17
N ASP A 168 9.58 -2.38 -27.09
CA ASP A 168 9.23 -3.53 -27.91
C ASP A 168 10.53 -4.16 -28.45
N GLN A 169 10.44 -5.19 -29.31
CA GLN A 169 11.61 -5.94 -29.76
C GLN A 169 12.64 -5.06 -30.49
N THR A 170 12.19 -4.02 -31.20
CA THR A 170 13.05 -3.20 -32.06
C THR A 170 13.35 -1.83 -31.46
N ARG A 171 12.58 -1.37 -30.46
CA ARG A 171 12.71 -0.03 -29.88
C ARG A 171 12.85 -0.03 -28.37
N ASP A 172 13.61 0.95 -27.89
CA ASP A 172 13.81 1.24 -26.48
C ASP A 172 13.30 2.65 -26.13
N ARG A 173 13.10 2.89 -24.83
CA ARG A 173 12.78 4.20 -24.26
C ARG A 173 14.00 4.72 -23.52
N LEU A 174 14.43 5.92 -23.88
CA LEU A 174 15.43 6.64 -23.11
C LEU A 174 14.81 7.14 -21.80
N ILE A 175 15.41 6.76 -20.67
CA ILE A 175 15.06 7.23 -19.33
C ILE A 175 16.20 8.09 -18.82
N LEU A 176 15.87 9.29 -18.37
CA LEU A 176 16.80 10.17 -17.67
C LEU A 176 16.86 9.74 -16.21
N ASP A 177 18.04 9.34 -15.73
CA ASP A 177 18.27 9.10 -14.31
C ASP A 177 18.42 10.44 -13.60
N ALA A 178 17.29 11.06 -13.32
CA ALA A 178 17.20 12.37 -12.69
C ALA A 178 17.15 12.31 -11.16
N ARG A 179 17.45 11.16 -10.54
CA ARG A 179 17.46 11.04 -9.05
C ARG A 179 18.29 12.14 -8.37
N PRO A 180 19.47 12.57 -8.90
CA PRO A 180 20.19 13.70 -8.33
C PRO A 180 19.40 15.01 -8.36
N ALA A 181 18.84 15.40 -9.51
CA ALA A 181 18.04 16.62 -9.62
C ALA A 181 16.75 16.56 -8.79
N ASN A 182 16.04 15.42 -8.83
CA ASN A 182 14.75 15.21 -8.17
C ASN A 182 14.80 15.47 -6.64
N ILE A 183 15.92 15.14 -5.97
CA ILE A 183 16.05 15.34 -4.51
C ILE A 183 15.92 16.81 -4.10
N LEU A 184 16.32 17.72 -4.99
CA LEU A 184 16.20 19.16 -4.74
C LEU A 184 14.79 19.69 -5.06
N GLU A 185 13.96 18.90 -5.73
CA GLU A 185 12.64 19.29 -6.23
C GLU A 185 11.49 18.68 -5.39
N GLU A 186 11.80 18.04 -4.25
CA GLU A 186 10.80 17.47 -3.34
C GLU A 186 10.16 18.55 -2.43
N PRO A 187 8.85 18.44 -2.11
CA PRO A 187 7.90 17.40 -2.55
C PRO A 187 7.38 17.63 -3.98
N ALA A 188 7.09 16.52 -4.67
CA ALA A 188 6.51 16.58 -6.01
C ALA A 188 5.13 17.26 -6.03
N LEU A 189 4.84 17.96 -7.11
CA LEU A 189 3.50 18.47 -7.41
C LEU A 189 2.52 17.31 -7.60
N ASN A 190 1.27 17.49 -7.17
CA ASN A 190 0.31 16.40 -7.14
C ASN A 190 -1.15 16.78 -7.45
N ASP A 191 -1.41 17.94 -8.06
CA ASP A 191 -2.77 18.42 -8.30
C ASP A 191 -3.42 17.65 -9.46
N TYR A 192 -2.76 17.66 -10.62
CA TYR A 192 -3.28 17.03 -11.83
C TYR A 192 -3.03 15.53 -11.85
N THR A 193 -2.03 15.00 -11.16
CA THR A 193 -1.89 13.54 -10.97
C THR A 193 -3.09 12.93 -10.24
N GLN A 194 -3.92 13.69 -9.51
CA GLN A 194 -5.20 13.19 -8.99
C GLN A 194 -6.23 12.92 -10.10
N THR A 195 -6.08 13.52 -11.28
CA THR A 195 -6.99 13.38 -12.43
C THR A 195 -6.67 12.16 -13.31
N LEU A 196 -5.63 11.38 -12.97
CA LEU A 196 -5.25 10.20 -13.73
C LEU A 196 -6.43 9.25 -13.90
N GLY A 197 -6.68 8.88 -15.16
CA GLY A 197 -7.65 7.90 -15.59
C GLY A 197 -7.60 6.61 -14.77
N ALA A 198 -8.76 6.14 -14.33
CA ALA A 198 -8.86 4.98 -13.45
C ALA A 198 -9.98 4.04 -13.91
N VAL A 199 -9.60 2.82 -14.29
CA VAL A 199 -10.56 1.76 -14.66
C VAL A 199 -11.58 1.53 -13.54
N GLN A 200 -11.19 1.65 -12.27
CA GLN A 200 -12.05 1.46 -11.10
C GLN A 200 -13.23 2.44 -11.06
N ALA A 201 -13.09 3.64 -11.63
CA ALA A 201 -14.20 4.56 -11.82
C ALA A 201 -15.16 4.06 -12.91
N LEU A 202 -14.63 3.52 -14.02
CA LEU A 202 -15.43 2.91 -15.08
C LEU A 202 -16.25 1.70 -14.59
N LEU A 203 -15.70 0.87 -13.70
CA LEU A 203 -16.41 -0.30 -13.14
C LEU A 203 -17.70 0.07 -12.37
N GLN A 204 -17.82 1.33 -11.95
CA GLN A 204 -18.97 1.86 -11.23
C GLN A 204 -20.13 2.22 -12.16
N VAL A 205 -19.89 2.29 -13.47
CA VAL A 205 -20.93 2.56 -14.45
C VAL A 205 -21.96 1.44 -14.48
N GLU A 206 -23.23 1.82 -14.45
CA GLU A 206 -24.38 0.95 -14.69
C GLU A 206 -24.90 1.16 -16.12
N LEU A 207 -25.05 0.06 -16.87
CA LEU A 207 -25.63 0.02 -18.22
C LEU A 207 -27.03 -0.58 -18.18
N LEU A 208 -28.01 0.18 -18.67
CA LEU A 208 -29.41 -0.29 -18.77
C LEU A 208 -29.61 -1.27 -19.94
N PRO A 209 -30.69 -2.06 -19.95
CA PRO A 209 -30.93 -3.07 -20.98
C PRO A 209 -31.02 -2.51 -22.42
N ASP A 210 -31.56 -1.31 -22.56
CA ASP A 210 -31.69 -0.55 -23.82
C ASP A 210 -30.42 0.25 -24.18
N GLN A 211 -29.37 0.11 -23.37
CA GLN A 211 -28.11 0.79 -23.55
C GLN A 211 -26.98 -0.18 -23.90
N GLN A 212 -26.02 0.36 -24.63
CA GLN A 212 -24.69 -0.21 -24.84
C GLN A 212 -23.65 0.88 -24.64
N MET A 213 -22.40 0.47 -24.46
CA MET A 213 -21.28 1.39 -24.36
C MET A 213 -20.44 1.36 -25.64
N ILE A 214 -20.08 2.53 -26.14
CA ILE A 214 -19.11 2.69 -27.21
C ILE A 214 -17.87 3.41 -26.68
N PHE A 215 -16.74 3.12 -27.31
CA PHE A 215 -15.44 3.61 -26.88
C PHE A 215 -14.74 4.38 -27.99
N HIS A 216 -14.08 5.46 -27.60
CA HIS A 216 -13.20 6.25 -28.45
C HIS A 216 -11.90 6.50 -27.69
N GLY A 217 -10.78 6.60 -28.40
CA GLY A 217 -9.55 6.99 -27.75
C GLY A 217 -8.39 7.25 -28.68
N ASP A 218 -7.45 8.03 -28.17
CA ASP A 218 -6.20 8.43 -28.82
C ASP A 218 -5.01 8.19 -27.89
N ASP A 219 -3.87 7.84 -28.50
CA ASP A 219 -2.55 7.71 -27.87
C ASP A 219 -1.64 8.73 -28.55
N LEU A 220 -1.12 9.70 -27.81
CA LEU A 220 -0.22 10.71 -28.36
C LEU A 220 1.16 10.12 -28.64
N ARG A 221 1.68 10.34 -29.85
CA ARG A 221 2.99 9.82 -30.26
C ARG A 221 4.10 10.58 -29.54
N ASP A 222 5.00 9.82 -28.89
CA ASP A 222 6.27 10.31 -28.35
C ASP A 222 6.13 11.56 -27.45
N TYR A 223 5.01 11.60 -26.71
CA TYR A 223 4.45 12.78 -26.05
C TYR A 223 5.47 13.70 -25.36
N TYR A 224 6.30 13.18 -24.45
CA TYR A 224 7.28 14.00 -23.73
C TYR A 224 8.33 14.64 -24.62
N TYR A 225 8.71 13.98 -25.73
CA TYR A 225 9.71 14.50 -26.67
C TYR A 225 9.18 15.60 -27.59
N CYS A 226 7.89 15.94 -27.49
CA CYS A 226 7.26 17.05 -28.20
C CYS A 226 7.35 18.38 -27.43
N PHE A 227 7.64 18.33 -26.11
CA PHE A 227 7.64 19.50 -25.23
C PHE A 227 8.85 20.40 -25.48
N CYS A 228 8.59 21.68 -25.70
CA CYS A 228 9.59 22.75 -25.66
C CYS A 228 9.96 23.08 -24.22
N VAL A 229 11.24 23.03 -23.88
CA VAL A 229 11.73 23.30 -22.53
C VAL A 229 12.53 24.59 -22.45
N THR A 230 12.55 25.21 -21.27
CA THR A 230 13.36 26.42 -21.00
C THR A 230 14.84 26.08 -20.78
N LYS A 231 15.71 27.09 -20.84
CA LYS A 231 17.14 26.92 -20.52
C LYS A 231 17.38 26.36 -19.11
N GLU A 232 16.57 26.75 -18.13
CA GLU A 232 16.65 26.19 -16.78
C GLU A 232 16.34 24.68 -16.77
N ARG A 233 15.37 24.22 -17.57
CA ARG A 233 15.08 22.79 -17.72
C ARG A 233 16.18 22.02 -18.43
N VAL A 234 16.78 22.62 -19.46
CA VAL A 234 17.94 22.05 -20.16
C VAL A 234 19.06 21.80 -19.16
N ASN A 235 19.42 22.84 -18.38
CA ASN A 235 20.41 22.77 -17.32
C ASN A 235 20.08 21.70 -16.28
N ARG A 236 18.82 21.66 -15.83
CA ARG A 236 18.31 20.62 -14.91
C ARG A 236 18.50 19.20 -15.47
N ASN A 237 18.35 19.01 -16.77
CA ASN A 237 18.52 17.72 -17.46
C ASN A 237 19.97 17.44 -17.89
N CYS A 238 20.95 18.20 -17.39
CA CYS A 238 22.35 18.02 -17.71
C CYS A 238 22.86 16.63 -17.29
N MET A 239 23.47 15.90 -18.23
CA MET A 239 23.97 14.55 -18.00
C MET A 239 25.42 14.57 -17.51
N ARG A 240 25.76 13.63 -16.62
CA ARG A 240 27.10 13.42 -16.09
C ARG A 240 28.01 12.77 -17.14
N PHE A 241 28.38 13.55 -18.15
CA PHE A 241 29.25 13.11 -19.24
C PHE A 241 30.13 14.29 -19.71
N PRO A 242 31.22 14.60 -18.99
CA PRO A 242 32.10 15.72 -19.33
C PRO A 242 32.83 15.45 -20.66
N LEU A 243 32.85 16.45 -21.53
CA LEU A 243 33.42 16.36 -22.88
C LEU A 243 34.38 17.52 -23.14
N ALA A 244 35.44 17.25 -23.92
CA ALA A 244 36.23 18.32 -24.51
C ALA A 244 35.41 18.94 -25.66
N PRO A 245 35.36 20.28 -25.82
CA PRO A 245 34.60 20.91 -26.89
C PRO A 245 34.92 20.37 -28.30
N ARG A 246 36.19 20.00 -28.54
CA ARG A 246 36.64 19.44 -29.82
C ARG A 246 36.01 18.08 -30.15
N ASP A 247 35.62 17.29 -29.14
CA ASP A 247 35.02 15.97 -29.32
C ASP A 247 33.57 16.04 -29.84
N VAL A 248 32.95 17.23 -29.77
CA VAL A 248 31.55 17.48 -30.15
C VAL A 248 31.38 18.66 -31.10
N ALA A 249 32.47 19.17 -31.66
CA ALA A 249 32.45 20.31 -32.58
C ALA A 249 31.73 20.01 -33.90
N HIS A 250 31.53 18.73 -34.23
CA HIS A 250 30.77 18.29 -35.41
C HIS A 250 29.24 18.31 -35.22
N LEU A 251 28.75 18.48 -33.99
CA LEU A 251 27.31 18.51 -33.71
C LEU A 251 26.71 19.84 -34.15
N SER A 252 25.48 19.79 -34.65
CA SER A 252 24.75 20.94 -35.18
C SER A 252 24.43 21.99 -34.11
N CYS A 253 24.20 21.55 -32.87
CA CYS A 253 23.97 22.43 -31.73
C CYS A 253 25.25 23.09 -31.16
N PHE A 254 26.45 22.74 -31.67
CA PHE A 254 27.71 23.28 -31.17
C PHE A 254 27.87 24.77 -31.54
N SER A 255 28.37 25.57 -30.59
CA SER A 255 28.71 26.98 -30.81
C SER A 255 30.22 27.19 -30.62
N GLU A 256 30.87 27.95 -31.51
CA GLU A 256 32.31 28.24 -31.42
C GLU A 256 32.72 28.87 -30.08
N ARG A 257 31.81 29.60 -29.41
CA ARG A 257 32.03 30.17 -28.07
C ARG A 257 32.36 29.10 -27.03
N LEU A 258 31.90 27.86 -27.23
CA LEU A 258 32.20 26.75 -26.33
C LEU A 258 33.68 26.33 -26.35
N LEU A 259 34.45 26.73 -27.37
CA LEU A 259 35.90 26.49 -27.44
C LEU A 259 36.69 27.25 -26.37
N GLU A 260 36.11 28.31 -25.78
CA GLU A 260 36.71 29.06 -24.67
C GLU A 260 36.71 28.26 -23.35
N HIS A 261 35.88 27.22 -23.26
CA HIS A 261 35.74 26.40 -22.06
C HIS A 261 36.56 25.12 -22.14
N LYS A 262 37.05 24.64 -21.00
CA LYS A 262 37.80 23.36 -20.94
C LYS A 262 36.90 22.14 -21.07
N THR A 263 35.67 22.24 -20.53
CA THR A 263 34.73 21.13 -20.43
C THR A 263 33.33 21.63 -20.75
N VAL A 264 32.61 20.86 -21.57
CA VAL A 264 31.19 21.05 -21.85
C VAL A 264 30.41 19.80 -21.47
N TYR A 265 29.11 19.97 -21.22
CA TYR A 265 28.23 18.91 -20.77
C TYR A 265 26.97 18.82 -21.65
N PRO A 266 26.56 17.60 -22.03
CA PRO A 266 25.37 17.40 -22.83
C PRO A 266 24.10 17.43 -21.97
N CYS A 267 23.10 18.16 -22.45
CA CYS A 267 21.83 18.38 -21.77
C CYS A 267 20.67 17.92 -22.66
N LEU A 268 19.72 17.16 -22.10
CA LEU A 268 18.53 16.76 -22.83
C LEU A 268 17.54 17.94 -22.93
N ALA A 269 17.35 18.46 -24.14
CA ALA A 269 16.56 19.65 -24.44
C ALA A 269 15.09 19.35 -24.75
N THR A 270 14.45 18.52 -23.92
CA THR A 270 13.02 18.24 -23.96
C THR A 270 12.53 17.70 -22.62
N MET A 271 11.22 17.44 -22.46
CA MET A 271 10.71 16.81 -21.25
C MET A 271 11.19 15.36 -21.18
N ALA A 272 11.58 14.91 -19.98
CA ALA A 272 12.28 13.66 -19.81
C ALA A 272 11.48 12.67 -18.96
N MET A 273 11.45 11.41 -19.39
CA MET A 273 11.01 10.32 -18.52
C MET A 273 12.02 10.16 -17.39
N GLY A 274 11.60 10.28 -16.14
CA GLY A 274 12.45 10.22 -14.94
C GLY A 274 12.52 11.53 -14.15
N ASP A 275 12.11 12.65 -14.73
CA ASP A 275 11.83 13.91 -14.03
C ASP A 275 10.67 13.69 -13.01
N LEU A 276 10.88 14.17 -11.77
CA LEU A 276 9.94 14.05 -10.66
C LEU A 276 8.53 14.55 -11.00
N ASN A 277 8.44 15.66 -11.73
CA ASN A 277 7.19 16.35 -12.01
C ASN A 277 6.71 16.16 -13.47
N ALA A 278 7.41 15.38 -14.30
CA ALA A 278 7.01 15.16 -15.70
C ALA A 278 5.62 14.54 -15.86
N VAL A 279 5.21 13.64 -14.95
CA VAL A 279 3.85 13.07 -14.96
C VAL A 279 2.82 14.14 -14.64
N GLU A 280 3.08 15.01 -13.66
CA GLU A 280 2.20 16.12 -13.33
C GLU A 280 2.05 17.07 -14.52
N PHE A 281 3.15 17.49 -15.16
CA PHE A 281 3.09 18.43 -16.28
C PHE A 281 2.41 17.83 -17.51
N GLY A 282 2.73 16.58 -17.85
CA GLY A 282 2.08 15.87 -18.95
C GLY A 282 0.57 15.72 -18.71
N GLN A 283 0.19 15.25 -17.52
CA GLN A 283 -1.21 15.11 -17.15
C GLN A 283 -1.94 16.46 -17.13
N ALA A 284 -1.33 17.50 -16.55
CA ALA A 284 -1.91 18.83 -16.48
C ALA A 284 -2.13 19.43 -17.87
N ALA A 285 -1.12 19.38 -18.74
CA ALA A 285 -1.20 19.90 -20.09
C ALA A 285 -2.32 19.21 -20.88
N HIS A 286 -2.42 17.88 -20.79
CA HIS A 286 -3.42 17.13 -21.52
C HIS A 286 -4.85 17.39 -21.01
N VAL A 287 -5.05 17.39 -19.69
CA VAL A 287 -6.35 17.68 -19.06
C VAL A 287 -6.80 19.11 -19.34
N LEU A 288 -5.90 20.09 -19.21
CA LEU A 288 -6.22 21.49 -19.47
C LEU A 288 -6.60 21.71 -20.95
N LEU A 289 -5.89 21.06 -21.88
CA LEU A 289 -6.26 21.11 -23.30
C LEU A 289 -7.67 20.54 -23.54
N ALA A 290 -7.99 19.40 -22.92
CA ALA A 290 -9.31 18.77 -23.04
C ALA A 290 -10.45 19.61 -22.43
N LEU A 291 -10.18 20.30 -21.32
CA LEU A 291 -11.13 21.23 -20.70
C LEU A 291 -11.32 22.50 -21.55
N ASP A 292 -10.22 23.08 -22.04
CA ASP A 292 -10.24 24.34 -22.81
C ASP A 292 -10.97 24.15 -24.16
N CYS A 293 -10.81 23.00 -24.83
CA CYS A 293 -11.55 22.66 -26.05
C CYS A 293 -12.93 22.02 -25.80
N ARG A 294 -13.34 21.88 -24.54
CA ARG A 294 -14.62 21.25 -24.12
C ARG A 294 -14.79 19.80 -24.59
N ALA A 295 -13.71 19.10 -24.91
CA ALA A 295 -13.75 17.65 -25.16
C ALA A 295 -14.13 16.88 -23.88
N THR A 296 -13.83 17.43 -22.71
CA THR A 296 -14.14 16.85 -21.39
C THR A 296 -14.56 17.94 -20.41
N SER A 297 -15.36 17.57 -19.41
CA SER A 297 -15.60 18.35 -18.19
C SER A 297 -15.08 17.62 -16.95
N LEU A 298 -14.87 18.35 -15.84
CA LEU A 298 -14.39 17.76 -14.59
C LEU A 298 -15.34 16.69 -14.02
N GLU A 299 -16.64 16.80 -14.31
CA GLU A 299 -17.67 15.87 -13.77
C GLU A 299 -17.69 14.52 -14.51
N GLU A 300 -17.12 14.49 -15.71
CA GLU A 300 -17.04 13.32 -16.59
C GLU A 300 -15.75 12.52 -16.36
N LEU A 301 -14.77 13.07 -15.63
CA LEU A 301 -13.47 12.46 -15.44
C LEU A 301 -13.52 11.19 -14.57
N LEU A 302 -13.04 10.10 -15.15
CA LEU A 302 -12.83 8.81 -14.52
C LEU A 302 -11.52 8.81 -13.71
N THR A 303 -11.55 9.29 -12.47
CA THR A 303 -10.33 9.43 -11.65
C THR A 303 -10.22 8.38 -10.54
N VAL A 304 -9.01 8.21 -9.99
CA VAL A 304 -8.73 7.21 -8.93
C VAL A 304 -9.59 7.42 -7.68
N ARG A 305 -9.85 8.68 -7.32
CA ARG A 305 -10.67 9.07 -6.16
C ARG A 305 -12.12 9.37 -6.52
N GLY A 306 -12.40 9.53 -7.81
CA GLY A 306 -13.71 9.89 -8.33
C GLY A 306 -14.69 8.73 -8.41
N ARG A 307 -15.87 9.09 -8.91
CA ARG A 307 -17.03 8.21 -9.10
C ARG A 307 -17.42 8.17 -10.57
N ALA A 308 -18.18 7.15 -10.94
CA ALA A 308 -18.81 7.15 -12.25
C ALA A 308 -19.62 8.45 -12.44
N PRO A 309 -19.48 9.11 -13.60
CA PRO A 309 -20.29 10.28 -13.95
C PRO A 309 -21.79 9.96 -13.97
N ARG A 310 -22.62 10.99 -13.71
CA ARG A 310 -24.09 10.89 -13.79
C ARG A 310 -24.56 10.70 -15.24
N GLY A 311 -23.91 11.42 -16.16
CA GLY A 311 -24.27 11.48 -17.57
C GLY A 311 -23.95 10.21 -18.37
N ASN A 312 -24.16 10.33 -19.68
CA ASN A 312 -23.88 9.26 -20.63
C ASN A 312 -22.41 9.18 -21.03
N LEU A 313 -21.67 10.28 -20.86
CA LEU A 313 -20.25 10.34 -21.16
C LEU A 313 -19.40 10.19 -19.89
N ALA A 314 -18.34 9.40 -20.03
CA ALA A 314 -17.28 9.30 -19.06
C ALA A 314 -15.94 9.34 -19.79
N THR A 315 -15.05 10.23 -19.39
CA THR A 315 -13.76 10.42 -20.05
C THR A 315 -12.64 10.14 -19.09
N GLY A 316 -11.48 9.74 -19.59
CA GLY A 316 -10.29 9.66 -18.75
C GLY A 316 -9.03 9.93 -19.54
N ILE A 317 -8.07 10.51 -18.83
CA ILE A 317 -6.79 10.91 -19.38
C ILE A 317 -5.70 10.27 -18.54
N ILE A 318 -4.79 9.52 -19.16
CA ILE A 318 -3.57 9.02 -18.53
C ILE A 318 -2.40 9.49 -19.38
N ILE A 319 -1.79 10.61 -18.97
CA ILE A 319 -0.61 11.20 -19.61
C ILE A 319 -0.86 11.46 -21.10
N ASP A 320 -0.52 10.53 -21.98
CA ASP A 320 -0.65 10.58 -23.44
C ASP A 320 -1.93 9.91 -23.97
N ASP A 321 -2.60 9.10 -23.16
CA ASP A 321 -3.85 8.42 -23.51
C ASP A 321 -5.07 9.30 -23.18
N TYR A 322 -5.96 9.50 -24.15
CA TYR A 322 -7.30 10.06 -23.96
C TYR A 322 -8.36 9.03 -24.35
N VAL A 323 -9.32 8.76 -23.47
CA VAL A 323 -10.40 7.78 -23.70
C VAL A 323 -11.75 8.41 -23.38
N VAL A 324 -12.72 8.18 -24.25
CA VAL A 324 -14.14 8.53 -24.08
C VAL A 324 -14.95 7.24 -24.08
N CYS A 325 -15.74 7.04 -23.04
CA CYS A 325 -16.71 5.96 -22.89
C CYS A 325 -18.11 6.58 -22.93
N GLU A 326 -18.91 6.23 -23.91
CA GLU A 326 -20.23 6.82 -24.13
C GLU A 326 -21.33 5.75 -24.03
N LYS A 327 -22.37 6.03 -23.24
CA LYS A 327 -23.60 5.24 -23.22
C LYS A 327 -24.49 5.71 -24.37
N VAL A 328 -24.86 4.79 -25.24
CA VAL A 328 -25.77 5.04 -26.37
C VAL A 328 -26.91 4.03 -26.35
N ALA A 329 -27.99 4.31 -27.09
CA ALA A 329 -29.04 3.34 -27.33
C ALA A 329 -28.47 2.07 -28.00
N ALA A 330 -29.09 0.92 -27.74
CA ALA A 330 -28.76 -0.36 -28.37
C ALA A 330 -29.90 -0.79 -29.32
N PRO A 331 -29.65 -0.90 -30.66
CA PRO A 331 -28.40 -0.65 -31.38
C PRO A 331 -28.09 0.86 -31.50
N PRO A 332 -26.85 1.25 -31.85
CA PRO A 332 -26.46 2.65 -31.93
C PRO A 332 -27.06 3.24 -33.21
N GLY A 333 -27.66 4.44 -33.12
CA GLY A 333 -28.17 5.14 -34.31
C GLY A 333 -27.05 5.63 -35.22
N ASP A 334 -27.34 5.89 -36.49
CA ASP A 334 -26.31 6.23 -37.51
C ASP A 334 -25.71 7.65 -37.37
N LEU A 335 -26.36 8.53 -36.61
CA LEU A 335 -25.88 9.89 -36.39
C LEU A 335 -24.55 9.90 -35.62
N PRO A 336 -23.67 10.90 -35.86
CA PRO A 336 -22.47 11.08 -35.07
C PRO A 336 -22.78 11.21 -33.59
N THR A 337 -22.06 10.47 -32.75
CA THR A 337 -22.28 10.52 -31.31
C THR A 337 -21.61 11.74 -30.67
N GLU A 338 -21.97 12.04 -29.42
CA GLU A 338 -21.35 13.15 -28.70
C GLU A 338 -19.86 12.87 -28.47
N GLY A 339 -19.51 11.62 -28.22
CA GLY A 339 -18.12 11.15 -28.14
C GLY A 339 -17.33 11.41 -29.42
N GLU A 340 -17.89 11.13 -30.60
CA GLU A 340 -17.24 11.42 -31.89
C GLU A 340 -16.94 12.92 -32.06
N THR A 341 -17.91 13.76 -31.70
CA THR A 341 -17.78 15.22 -31.76
C THR A 341 -16.67 15.72 -30.82
N ARG A 342 -16.62 15.21 -29.58
CA ARG A 342 -15.59 15.58 -28.61
C ARG A 342 -14.19 15.10 -29.01
N MET A 343 -14.09 13.94 -29.64
CA MET A 343 -12.82 13.48 -30.21
C MET A 343 -12.33 14.39 -31.35
N ALA A 344 -13.25 14.92 -32.17
CA ALA A 344 -12.90 15.85 -33.24
C ALA A 344 -12.34 17.17 -32.67
N TRP A 345 -12.98 17.73 -31.63
CA TRP A 345 -12.47 18.93 -30.94
C TRP A 345 -11.10 18.69 -30.31
N MET A 346 -10.90 17.52 -29.71
CA MET A 346 -9.60 17.15 -29.13
C MET A 346 -8.51 17.04 -30.21
N ASN A 347 -8.82 16.43 -31.35
CA ASN A 347 -7.90 16.32 -32.47
C ASN A 347 -7.54 17.69 -33.07
N GLU A 348 -8.50 18.60 -33.18
CA GLU A 348 -8.24 19.98 -33.58
C GLU A 348 -7.34 20.70 -32.56
N ALA A 349 -7.58 20.48 -31.28
CA ALA A 349 -6.75 21.04 -30.21
C ALA A 349 -5.32 20.50 -30.27
N TYR A 350 -5.12 19.20 -30.50
CA TYR A 350 -3.79 18.62 -30.72
C TYR A 350 -3.08 19.27 -31.91
N ALA A 351 -3.77 19.42 -33.04
CA ALA A 351 -3.20 20.04 -34.23
C ALA A 351 -2.74 21.49 -33.97
N LYS A 352 -3.55 22.28 -33.24
CA LYS A 352 -3.20 23.67 -32.86
C LYS A 352 -1.94 23.77 -32.02
N VAL A 353 -1.67 22.78 -31.18
CA VAL A 353 -0.50 22.77 -30.29
C VAL A 353 0.63 21.86 -30.79
N GLU A 354 0.56 21.41 -32.04
CA GLU A 354 1.57 20.58 -32.71
C GLU A 354 1.81 19.22 -32.00
N LEU A 355 0.74 18.63 -31.45
CA LEU A 355 0.72 17.26 -30.97
C LEU A 355 0.08 16.34 -32.02
N THR A 356 0.53 15.09 -32.08
CA THR A 356 0.07 14.12 -33.08
C THR A 356 -0.42 12.84 -32.42
N ALA A 357 -1.67 12.47 -32.69
CA ALA A 357 -2.24 11.20 -32.27
C ALA A 357 -1.72 10.03 -33.13
N HIS A 358 -1.57 8.86 -32.52
CA HIS A 358 -1.14 7.65 -33.20
C HIS A 358 -2.32 7.00 -33.94
N THR A 359 -2.46 7.30 -35.23
CA THR A 359 -3.56 6.80 -36.09
C THR A 359 -3.82 5.29 -35.97
N GLY A 360 -2.78 4.45 -35.98
CA GLY A 360 -2.93 2.99 -35.87
C GLY A 360 -3.29 2.44 -34.47
N LYS A 361 -3.38 3.31 -33.45
CA LYS A 361 -3.84 2.94 -32.10
C LYS A 361 -5.15 3.64 -31.72
N ALA A 362 -5.57 4.60 -32.52
CA ALA A 362 -6.83 5.29 -32.33
C ALA A 362 -7.97 4.30 -32.55
N PHE A 363 -8.99 4.38 -31.71
CA PHE A 363 -10.24 3.65 -31.88
C PHE A 363 -11.40 4.64 -31.85
N ARG A 364 -12.44 4.40 -32.63
CA ARG A 364 -13.59 5.28 -32.81
C ARG A 364 -14.85 4.44 -32.89
N ARG A 365 -15.82 4.75 -32.03
CA ARG A 365 -17.14 4.10 -32.02
C ARG A 365 -17.05 2.57 -31.92
N GLU A 366 -16.04 2.10 -31.20
CA GLU A 366 -15.83 0.66 -31.02
C GLU A 366 -16.70 0.15 -29.88
N SER A 367 -17.38 -0.98 -30.08
CA SER A 367 -18.12 -1.65 -29.02
C SER A 367 -17.22 -2.48 -28.09
N GLN A 368 -15.99 -2.76 -28.53
CA GLN A 368 -14.96 -3.44 -27.75
C GLN A 368 -13.65 -2.66 -27.82
N ALA A 369 -13.03 -2.40 -26.67
CA ALA A 369 -11.79 -1.64 -26.61
C ALA A 369 -10.84 -2.16 -25.52
N GLU A 370 -9.54 -2.03 -25.77
CA GLU A 370 -8.49 -2.31 -24.80
C GLU A 370 -7.74 -1.03 -24.42
N PHE A 371 -7.87 -0.58 -23.17
CA PHE A 371 -7.20 0.61 -22.66
C PHE A 371 -6.89 0.47 -21.17
N TRP A 372 -5.83 1.12 -20.70
CA TRP A 372 -5.40 1.11 -19.28
C TRP A 372 -5.21 -0.30 -18.66
N GLY A 373 -5.02 -1.33 -19.50
CA GLY A 373 -4.92 -2.72 -19.07
C GLY A 373 -6.26 -3.44 -18.89
N ALA A 374 -7.37 -2.80 -19.23
CA ALA A 374 -8.69 -3.40 -19.33
C ALA A 374 -8.99 -3.85 -20.78
N ALA A 375 -9.81 -4.87 -20.90
CA ALA A 375 -10.58 -5.19 -22.10
C ALA A 375 -12.06 -4.98 -21.75
N ALA A 376 -12.70 -4.02 -22.41
CA ALA A 376 -14.10 -3.67 -22.21
C ALA A 376 -14.93 -4.15 -23.40
N ASP A 377 -16.10 -4.72 -23.12
CA ASP A 377 -17.11 -5.11 -24.09
C ASP A 377 -18.41 -4.38 -23.72
N GLY A 378 -18.75 -3.36 -24.50
CA GLY A 378 -19.89 -2.49 -24.28
C GLY A 378 -21.22 -3.09 -24.71
N ASN A 379 -21.21 -4.12 -25.56
CA ASN A 379 -22.41 -4.87 -25.93
C ASN A 379 -22.83 -5.79 -24.79
N LYS A 380 -21.90 -6.61 -24.30
CA LYS A 380 -22.12 -7.48 -23.14
C LYS A 380 -22.20 -6.70 -21.84
N GLY A 381 -21.62 -5.50 -21.80
CA GLY A 381 -21.49 -4.67 -20.60
C GLY A 381 -20.53 -5.31 -19.60
N THR A 382 -19.37 -5.78 -20.07
CA THR A 382 -18.36 -6.41 -19.20
C THR A 382 -17.01 -5.70 -19.32
N VAL A 383 -16.29 -5.61 -18.21
CA VAL A 383 -14.93 -5.05 -18.15
C VAL A 383 -14.04 -6.00 -17.37
N ARG A 384 -12.93 -6.42 -17.98
CA ARG A 384 -12.00 -7.40 -17.42
C ARG A 384 -10.55 -6.97 -17.64
N PRO A 385 -9.57 -7.56 -16.93
CA PRO A 385 -8.18 -7.38 -17.29
C PRO A 385 -7.93 -7.85 -18.73
N SER A 386 -7.08 -7.13 -19.46
CA SER A 386 -6.71 -7.53 -20.82
C SER A 386 -6.13 -8.96 -20.80
N PRO A 387 -6.65 -9.88 -21.64
CA PRO A 387 -6.12 -11.24 -21.76
C PRO A 387 -4.61 -11.27 -22.05
N LYS A 388 -4.12 -10.27 -22.80
CA LYS A 388 -2.69 -10.09 -23.12
C LYS A 388 -1.81 -9.89 -21.88
N ARG A 389 -2.39 -9.49 -20.74
CA ARG A 389 -1.69 -9.39 -19.44
C ARG A 389 -2.04 -10.55 -18.51
N LEU A 390 -3.30 -10.98 -18.53
CA LEU A 390 -3.81 -12.02 -17.62
C LEU A 390 -3.20 -13.39 -17.92
N ILE A 391 -3.19 -13.81 -19.19
CA ILE A 391 -2.74 -15.16 -19.58
C ILE A 391 -1.25 -15.36 -19.23
N PRO A 392 -0.32 -14.46 -19.59
CA PRO A 392 1.08 -14.61 -19.19
C PRO A 392 1.28 -14.64 -17.67
N LEU A 393 0.51 -13.86 -16.91
CA LEU A 393 0.58 -13.87 -15.44
C LEU A 393 0.13 -15.22 -14.87
N ILE A 394 -0.95 -15.80 -15.41
CA ILE A 394 -1.41 -17.14 -15.04
C ILE A 394 -0.31 -18.16 -15.32
N MET A 395 0.27 -18.16 -16.53
CA MET A 395 1.34 -19.09 -16.90
C MET A 395 2.55 -18.97 -15.97
N MET A 396 2.98 -17.75 -15.67
CA MET A 396 4.09 -17.50 -14.74
C MET A 396 3.76 -18.00 -13.32
N THR A 397 2.53 -17.75 -12.86
CA THR A 397 2.08 -18.19 -11.53
C THR A 397 2.03 -19.71 -11.44
N VAL A 398 1.52 -20.39 -12.48
CA VAL A 398 1.53 -21.87 -12.58
C VAL A 398 2.95 -22.39 -12.55
N ARG A 399 3.87 -21.78 -13.30
CA ARG A 399 5.28 -22.18 -13.33
C ARG A 399 5.90 -22.09 -11.94
N VAL A 400 5.77 -20.95 -11.26
CA VAL A 400 6.27 -20.76 -9.89
C VAL A 400 5.65 -21.76 -8.90
N ALA A 401 4.34 -22.01 -8.99
CA ALA A 401 3.66 -22.98 -8.14
C ALA A 401 4.18 -24.41 -8.35
N ARG A 402 4.46 -24.80 -9.61
CA ARG A 402 5.04 -26.11 -9.95
C ARG A 402 6.50 -26.25 -9.53
N LEU A 403 7.27 -25.17 -9.60
CA LEU A 403 8.67 -25.15 -9.18
C LEU A 403 8.84 -25.18 -7.67
N GLN A 404 7.82 -24.73 -6.92
CA GLN A 404 7.84 -24.69 -5.46
C GLN A 404 8.97 -23.84 -4.86
N ILE A 405 9.69 -23.07 -5.69
CA ILE A 405 10.69 -22.11 -5.25
C ILE A 405 10.52 -20.78 -5.99
N ALA A 406 10.81 -19.67 -5.32
CA ALA A 406 10.81 -18.34 -5.93
C ALA A 406 11.76 -17.38 -5.19
N THR A 407 12.33 -16.41 -5.90
CA THR A 407 12.95 -15.26 -5.23
C THR A 407 11.89 -14.35 -4.60
N VAL A 408 12.21 -13.67 -3.50
CA VAL A 408 11.33 -12.67 -2.88
C VAL A 408 10.93 -11.59 -3.88
N GLY A 409 11.86 -11.07 -4.69
CA GLY A 409 11.51 -10.06 -5.69
C GLY A 409 10.58 -10.56 -6.79
N LEU A 410 10.69 -11.84 -7.19
CA LEU A 410 9.70 -12.46 -8.09
C LEU A 410 8.30 -12.50 -7.44
N LEU A 411 8.23 -12.85 -6.14
CA LEU A 411 6.97 -12.84 -5.40
C LEU A 411 6.39 -11.41 -5.27
N GLU A 412 7.21 -10.39 -5.09
CA GLU A 412 6.79 -8.98 -5.09
C GLU A 412 6.20 -8.56 -6.45
N ILE A 413 6.86 -8.95 -7.56
CA ILE A 413 6.37 -8.68 -8.91
C ILE A 413 5.04 -9.40 -9.16
N LEU A 414 4.94 -10.68 -8.80
CA LEU A 414 3.69 -11.44 -8.91
C LEU A 414 2.58 -10.82 -8.07
N ALA A 415 2.83 -10.48 -6.81
CA ALA A 415 1.85 -9.86 -5.93
C ALA A 415 1.35 -8.52 -6.50
N GLY A 416 2.25 -7.66 -6.99
CA GLY A 416 1.88 -6.40 -7.63
C GLY A 416 1.05 -6.60 -8.90
N SER A 417 1.38 -7.62 -9.69
CA SER A 417 0.67 -7.94 -10.93
C SER A 417 -0.73 -8.48 -10.66
N TRP A 418 -0.90 -9.37 -9.68
CA TRP A 418 -2.20 -9.86 -9.24
C TRP A 418 -3.06 -8.78 -8.59
N VAL A 419 -2.47 -7.82 -7.87
CA VAL A 419 -3.21 -6.64 -7.41
C VAL A 419 -3.82 -5.89 -8.59
N ALA A 420 -3.08 -5.69 -9.69
CA ALA A 420 -3.60 -5.03 -10.89
C ALA A 420 -4.78 -5.78 -11.53
N ILE A 421 -4.70 -7.12 -11.60
CA ILE A 421 -5.78 -8.00 -12.09
C ILE A 421 -7.01 -7.98 -11.16
N PHE A 422 -6.80 -8.00 -9.86
CA PHE A 422 -7.90 -8.03 -8.90
C PHE A 422 -8.54 -6.66 -8.67
N GLN A 423 -8.07 -5.58 -9.28
CA GLN A 423 -8.79 -4.29 -9.22
C GLN A 423 -10.18 -4.37 -9.86
N PHE A 424 -10.35 -5.27 -10.83
CA PHE A 424 -11.63 -5.55 -11.47
C PHE A 424 -12.61 -6.24 -10.52
N ARG A 425 -12.10 -7.05 -9.58
CA ARG A 425 -12.89 -7.65 -8.50
C ARG A 425 -12.13 -7.61 -7.18
N LYS A 426 -12.16 -6.46 -6.52
CA LYS A 426 -11.32 -6.15 -5.34
C LYS A 426 -11.38 -7.23 -4.25
N ARG A 427 -12.54 -7.89 -4.03
CA ARG A 427 -12.67 -8.96 -3.03
C ARG A 427 -11.66 -10.10 -3.24
N LEU A 428 -11.23 -10.38 -4.47
CA LEU A 428 -10.22 -11.40 -4.76
C LEU A 428 -8.87 -11.11 -4.09
N MET A 429 -8.58 -9.85 -3.73
CA MET A 429 -7.34 -9.49 -3.04
C MET A 429 -7.19 -10.14 -1.66
N CYS A 430 -8.27 -10.65 -1.05
CA CYS A 430 -8.19 -11.41 0.21
C CYS A 430 -7.44 -12.74 0.05
N LEU A 431 -7.24 -13.22 -1.18
CA LEU A 431 -6.45 -14.40 -1.48
C LEU A 431 -4.95 -14.14 -1.44
N LEU A 432 -4.48 -12.89 -1.43
CA LEU A 432 -3.05 -12.56 -1.37
C LEU A 432 -2.64 -12.42 0.10
N GLU A 433 -2.31 -13.53 0.77
CA GLU A 433 -1.95 -13.56 2.20
C GLU A 433 -0.55 -14.15 2.41
N GLU A 434 -0.36 -15.40 1.99
CA GLU A 434 0.89 -16.16 2.07
C GLU A 434 1.97 -15.52 1.19
N ILE A 435 1.62 -14.99 0.02
CA ILE A 435 2.58 -14.32 -0.87
C ILE A 435 3.22 -13.11 -0.21
N TYR A 436 2.47 -12.36 0.60
CA TYR A 436 3.02 -11.24 1.37
C TYR A 436 3.76 -11.73 2.61
N ALA A 437 3.29 -12.79 3.25
CA ALA A 437 4.01 -13.37 4.39
C ALA A 437 5.40 -13.85 3.98
N ALA A 438 5.54 -14.46 2.80
CA ALA A 438 6.80 -14.93 2.24
C ALA A 438 7.80 -13.82 1.89
N GLN A 439 7.35 -12.56 1.79
CA GLN A 439 8.19 -11.39 1.48
C GLN A 439 8.74 -10.70 2.74
N ARG A 440 8.07 -10.85 3.89
CA ARG A 440 8.41 -10.08 5.11
C ARG A 440 9.79 -10.44 5.63
N ASP A 441 10.51 -9.40 6.07
CA ASP A 441 11.82 -9.50 6.73
C ASP A 441 12.88 -10.27 5.92
N ARG A 442 12.80 -10.19 4.58
CA ARG A 442 13.70 -10.89 3.64
C ARG A 442 14.19 -9.95 2.54
N GLU A 443 15.40 -10.19 2.07
CA GLU A 443 15.97 -9.47 0.92
C GLU A 443 15.38 -9.98 -0.41
N GLN A 444 15.28 -9.11 -1.41
CA GLN A 444 14.72 -9.44 -2.73
C GLN A 444 15.41 -10.60 -3.45
N ASN A 445 16.70 -10.82 -3.20
CA ASN A 445 17.50 -11.90 -3.79
C ASN A 445 17.39 -13.23 -3.03
N CYS A 446 16.72 -13.29 -1.88
CA CYS A 446 16.50 -14.53 -1.14
C CYS A 446 15.62 -15.47 -1.96
N ILE A 447 16.03 -16.73 -2.06
CA ILE A 447 15.28 -17.80 -2.70
C ILE A 447 14.53 -18.56 -1.61
N VAL A 448 13.21 -18.60 -1.77
CA VAL A 448 12.28 -19.18 -0.82
C VAL A 448 11.74 -20.47 -1.41
N HIS A 449 11.89 -21.57 -0.68
CA HIS A 449 11.09 -22.78 -0.89
C HIS A 449 9.69 -22.51 -0.34
N LEU A 450 8.71 -22.54 -1.24
CA LEU A 450 7.33 -22.19 -0.97
C LEU A 450 6.71 -23.21 0.00
N SER A 451 5.88 -22.71 0.91
CA SER A 451 5.06 -23.57 1.76
C SER A 451 3.92 -24.20 0.96
N CYS A 452 3.33 -25.27 1.50
CA CYS A 452 2.14 -25.89 0.90
C CYS A 452 0.98 -24.88 0.82
N SER A 453 0.78 -24.06 1.86
CA SER A 453 -0.22 -22.98 1.87
C SER A 453 0.02 -21.96 0.76
N MET A 454 1.26 -21.54 0.55
CA MET A 454 1.63 -20.63 -0.52
C MET A 454 1.37 -21.23 -1.91
N ILE A 455 1.68 -22.52 -2.11
CA ILE A 455 1.37 -23.22 -3.38
C ILE A 455 -0.15 -23.26 -3.62
N HIS A 456 -0.94 -23.59 -2.59
CA HIS A 456 -2.41 -23.56 -2.68
C HIS A 456 -2.95 -22.15 -2.97
N GLU A 457 -2.36 -21.12 -2.38
CA GLU A 457 -2.69 -19.73 -2.69
C GLU A 457 -2.45 -19.44 -4.17
N LEU A 458 -1.26 -19.73 -4.71
CA LEU A 458 -0.94 -19.48 -6.13
C LEU A 458 -1.90 -20.22 -7.08
N TRP A 459 -2.25 -21.47 -6.79
CA TRP A 459 -3.24 -22.21 -7.58
C TRP A 459 -4.65 -21.61 -7.46
N SER A 460 -5.01 -21.11 -6.28
CA SER A 460 -6.29 -20.41 -6.09
C SER A 460 -6.36 -19.16 -6.96
N LEU A 461 -5.27 -18.38 -7.06
CA LEU A 461 -5.19 -17.20 -7.93
C LEU A 461 -5.45 -17.58 -9.40
N VAL A 462 -4.82 -18.65 -9.87
CA VAL A 462 -4.98 -19.18 -11.24
C VAL A 462 -6.43 -19.57 -11.51
N LEU A 463 -7.06 -20.29 -10.59
CA LEU A 463 -8.44 -20.78 -10.75
C LEU A 463 -9.48 -19.66 -10.77
N VAL A 464 -9.30 -18.62 -9.94
CA VAL A 464 -10.24 -17.48 -9.89
C VAL A 464 -9.95 -16.39 -10.92
N ALA A 465 -8.82 -16.47 -11.62
CA ALA A 465 -8.38 -15.45 -12.57
C ALA A 465 -9.44 -15.10 -13.64
N PRO A 466 -10.16 -16.06 -14.24
CA PRO A 466 -11.22 -15.77 -15.22
C PRO A 466 -12.44 -15.07 -14.62
N LEU A 467 -12.62 -15.12 -13.29
CA LEU A 467 -13.72 -14.49 -12.57
C LEU A 467 -13.43 -13.03 -12.19
N ALA A 468 -12.23 -12.51 -12.50
CA ALA A 468 -11.87 -11.11 -12.33
C ALA A 468 -12.56 -10.21 -13.39
N VAL A 469 -13.89 -10.27 -13.51
CA VAL A 469 -14.68 -9.56 -14.53
C VAL A 469 -15.79 -8.78 -13.87
N THR A 470 -15.93 -7.49 -14.19
CA THR A 470 -17.05 -6.64 -13.77
C THR A 470 -18.14 -6.63 -14.82
N ASN A 471 -19.37 -6.86 -14.39
CA ASN A 471 -20.62 -6.73 -15.10
C ASN A 471 -21.20 -5.33 -14.86
N LEU A 472 -21.12 -4.47 -15.88
CA LEU A 472 -21.72 -3.14 -15.87
C LEU A 472 -23.25 -3.19 -15.93
N ARG A 473 -23.86 -4.32 -16.33
CA ARG A 473 -25.32 -4.51 -16.35
C ARG A 473 -25.91 -4.95 -15.01
N ALA A 474 -25.07 -5.15 -13.98
CA ALA A 474 -25.54 -5.42 -12.64
C ALA A 474 -26.31 -4.21 -12.10
N LYS A 475 -27.58 -4.44 -11.72
CA LYS A 475 -28.53 -3.36 -11.40
C LYS A 475 -28.40 -2.87 -9.97
N THR A 476 -28.46 -1.57 -9.77
CA THR A 476 -28.52 -1.02 -8.41
C THR A 476 -29.88 -1.32 -7.78
N LEU A 477 -29.88 -1.99 -6.61
CA LEU A 477 -31.13 -2.27 -5.91
C LEU A 477 -31.69 -0.99 -5.28
N PRO A 478 -33.01 -0.73 -5.39
CA PRO A 478 -33.69 0.44 -4.80
C PRO A 478 -33.90 0.27 -3.29
N VAL A 479 -32.85 -0.15 -2.57
CA VAL A 479 -32.88 -0.48 -1.16
C VAL A 479 -31.59 -0.01 -0.49
N ALA A 480 -31.71 0.82 0.54
CA ALA A 480 -30.63 1.15 1.45
C ALA A 480 -30.65 0.18 2.64
N TYR A 481 -29.53 -0.51 2.86
CA TYR A 481 -29.33 -1.42 3.99
C TYR A 481 -28.49 -0.74 5.06
N LEU A 482 -28.81 -1.00 6.34
CA LEU A 482 -27.94 -0.69 7.46
C LEU A 482 -27.68 -1.96 8.24
N THR A 483 -26.45 -2.15 8.71
CA THR A 483 -26.05 -3.32 9.50
C THR A 483 -25.42 -2.90 10.82
N ASP A 484 -25.64 -3.71 11.84
CA ASP A 484 -25.00 -3.55 13.14
C ASP A 484 -24.77 -4.93 13.78
N ALA A 485 -23.85 -4.98 14.74
CA ALA A 485 -23.64 -6.14 15.59
C ALA A 485 -23.31 -5.75 17.03
N SER A 486 -23.85 -6.52 17.97
CA SER A 486 -23.50 -6.50 19.39
C SER A 486 -22.89 -7.85 19.82
N GLU A 487 -22.41 -7.95 21.06
CA GLU A 487 -21.92 -9.24 21.59
C GLU A 487 -23.01 -10.33 21.65
N GLN A 488 -24.30 -9.95 21.59
CA GLN A 488 -25.44 -10.84 21.75
C GLN A 488 -26.20 -11.08 20.46
N MET A 489 -26.23 -10.12 19.54
CA MET A 489 -27.07 -10.15 18.35
C MET A 489 -26.36 -9.54 17.14
N VAL A 490 -26.68 -10.04 15.96
CA VAL A 490 -26.31 -9.43 14.68
C VAL A 490 -27.60 -9.08 13.96
N ALA A 491 -27.70 -7.88 13.38
CA ALA A 491 -28.92 -7.45 12.70
C ALA A 491 -28.63 -6.65 11.42
N GLY A 492 -29.62 -6.67 10.55
CA GLY A 492 -29.68 -5.81 9.38
C GLY A 492 -31.09 -5.25 9.24
N VAL A 493 -31.18 -3.99 8.84
CA VAL A 493 -32.42 -3.31 8.50
C VAL A 493 -32.35 -2.79 7.07
N SER A 494 -33.51 -2.55 6.46
CA SER A 494 -33.60 -2.06 5.08
C SER A 494 -34.73 -1.06 4.91
N SER A 495 -34.51 -0.06 4.08
CA SER A 495 -35.53 0.87 3.60
C SER A 495 -35.53 0.93 2.08
N ARG A 496 -36.71 1.05 1.47
CA ARG A 496 -36.81 1.30 0.02
C ARG A 496 -36.50 2.77 -0.26
N VAL A 497 -35.86 3.00 -1.39
CA VAL A 497 -35.63 4.33 -1.96
C VAL A 497 -35.99 4.30 -3.45
N PRO A 498 -36.34 5.44 -4.08
CA PRO A 498 -36.56 5.47 -5.52
C PRO A 498 -35.33 4.99 -6.29
N GLU A 499 -35.55 4.29 -7.41
CA GLU A 499 -34.47 3.70 -8.21
C GLU A 499 -33.49 4.75 -8.74
N ILE A 500 -34.01 5.90 -9.18
CA ILE A 500 -33.19 7.03 -9.66
C ILE A 500 -32.24 7.54 -8.56
N PHE A 501 -32.73 7.65 -7.33
CA PHE A 501 -31.92 8.05 -6.19
C PHE A 501 -30.94 6.94 -5.75
N ALA A 502 -31.34 5.67 -5.83
CA ALA A 502 -30.46 4.55 -5.49
C ALA A 502 -29.19 4.55 -6.37
N ARG A 503 -29.35 4.79 -7.67
CA ARG A 503 -28.22 4.91 -8.61
C ARG A 503 -27.32 6.10 -8.27
N GLU A 504 -27.90 7.24 -7.87
CA GLU A 504 -27.11 8.40 -7.42
C GLU A 504 -26.40 8.13 -6.09
N LEU A 505 -27.06 7.47 -5.12
CA LEU A 505 -26.50 7.15 -3.80
C LEU A 505 -25.20 6.33 -3.89
N HIS A 506 -25.02 5.55 -4.96
CA HIS A 506 -23.76 4.86 -5.26
C HIS A 506 -22.57 5.83 -5.31
N ARG A 507 -22.74 7.02 -5.89
CA ARG A 507 -21.69 8.05 -6.00
C ARG A 507 -21.30 8.59 -4.63
N HIS A 508 -22.23 8.60 -3.67
CA HIS A 508 -22.00 9.09 -2.31
C HIS A 508 -21.50 8.01 -1.33
N CYS A 509 -21.08 6.84 -1.83
CA CYS A 509 -20.42 5.81 -1.03
C CYS A 509 -18.92 6.14 -0.83
N LEU A 510 -18.22 5.36 0.00
CA LEU A 510 -16.77 5.48 0.22
C LEU A 510 -15.94 4.93 -0.95
N ALA A 511 -14.99 5.71 -1.48
CA ALA A 511 -14.23 5.35 -2.69
C ALA A 511 -12.96 4.54 -2.38
N ARG A 512 -12.32 4.83 -1.24
CA ARG A 512 -11.03 4.23 -0.86
C ARG A 512 -11.11 3.61 0.53
N GLY A 513 -10.54 2.42 0.66
CA GLY A 513 -10.35 1.78 1.95
C GLY A 513 -9.08 2.27 2.64
N VAL A 514 -9.16 2.43 3.96
CA VAL A 514 -8.03 2.71 4.87
C VAL A 514 -7.32 1.42 5.27
N TRP A 515 -6.07 1.51 5.75
CA TRP A 515 -5.40 0.33 6.31
C TRP A 515 -6.01 -0.01 7.67
N THR A 516 -6.36 -1.29 7.87
CA THR A 516 -7.08 -1.73 9.07
C THR A 516 -6.42 -2.94 9.72
N ARG A 517 -6.54 -2.99 11.04
CA ARG A 517 -6.28 -4.16 11.90
C ARG A 517 -7.48 -4.31 12.84
N MET A 518 -7.66 -5.49 13.44
CA MET A 518 -8.66 -5.65 14.51
C MET A 518 -8.33 -4.72 15.69
N LEU A 519 -9.38 -4.28 16.38
CA LEU A 519 -9.23 -3.54 17.63
C LEU A 519 -8.51 -4.41 18.67
N THR A 520 -7.65 -3.81 19.48
CA THR A 520 -7.04 -4.51 20.61
C THR A 520 -8.09 -4.79 21.69
N PRO A 521 -7.87 -5.77 22.60
CA PRO A 521 -8.84 -6.08 23.66
C PRO A 521 -9.29 -4.85 24.48
N TRP A 522 -8.38 -3.92 24.76
CA TRP A 522 -8.69 -2.64 25.41
C TRP A 522 -9.61 -1.76 24.55
N LYS A 523 -9.30 -1.59 23.26
CA LYS A 523 -10.15 -0.81 22.34
C LYS A 523 -11.53 -1.45 22.12
N VAL A 524 -11.61 -2.78 22.13
CA VAL A 524 -12.90 -3.51 22.11
C VAL A 524 -13.71 -3.21 23.37
N TRP A 525 -13.07 -3.20 24.54
CA TRP A 525 -13.72 -2.83 25.80
C TRP A 525 -14.21 -1.37 25.75
N LEU A 526 -13.39 -0.44 25.27
CA LEU A 526 -13.80 0.97 25.09
C LEU A 526 -14.97 1.09 24.12
N ARG A 527 -14.94 0.41 22.97
CA ARG A 527 -16.05 0.42 22.00
C ARG A 527 -17.32 -0.14 22.63
N ARG A 528 -17.24 -1.21 23.41
CA ARG A 528 -18.38 -1.81 24.12
C ARG A 528 -19.05 -0.85 25.10
N HIS A 529 -18.29 0.06 25.70
CA HIS A 529 -18.80 1.03 26.67
C HIS A 529 -19.10 2.40 26.03
N ASP A 530 -19.09 2.49 24.69
CA ASP A 530 -19.25 3.74 23.93
C ASP A 530 -18.21 4.82 24.32
N LEU A 531 -16.99 4.40 24.68
CA LEU A 531 -15.89 5.27 25.11
C LEU A 531 -14.75 5.39 24.08
N LEU A 532 -14.75 4.57 23.02
CA LEU A 532 -13.72 4.61 21.99
C LEU A 532 -13.98 5.75 21.01
N GLN A 533 -12.99 6.61 20.78
CA GLN A 533 -13.10 7.66 19.77
C GLN A 533 -12.99 7.07 18.35
N PRO A 534 -13.77 7.57 17.36
CA PRO A 534 -13.73 7.06 15.98
C PRO A 534 -12.31 7.04 15.36
N GLU A 535 -11.49 8.03 15.68
CA GLU A 535 -10.10 8.18 15.23
C GLU A 535 -9.26 6.98 15.68
N GLU A 536 -9.54 6.46 16.88
CA GLU A 536 -8.78 5.39 17.51
C GLU A 536 -9.14 4.00 16.96
N GLU A 537 -10.17 3.87 16.14
CA GLU A 537 -10.48 2.61 15.45
C GLU A 537 -9.40 2.24 14.42
N LEU A 538 -8.71 3.24 13.88
CA LEU A 538 -7.76 3.08 12.78
C LEU A 538 -6.32 3.27 13.27
N PRO A 539 -5.33 2.52 12.73
CA PRO A 539 -3.96 2.55 13.24
C PRO A 539 -3.20 3.86 13.03
N ALA A 540 -3.67 4.74 12.14
CA ALA A 540 -3.06 6.05 11.86
C ALA A 540 -3.86 7.22 12.45
N GLY A 541 -4.95 6.97 13.20
CA GLY A 541 -5.73 8.02 13.83
C GLY A 541 -6.64 8.85 12.90
N VAL A 542 -6.59 8.65 11.57
CA VAL A 542 -7.43 9.40 10.63
C VAL A 542 -8.74 8.63 10.40
N PRO A 543 -9.89 9.12 10.90
CA PRO A 543 -11.17 8.42 10.79
C PRO A 543 -11.71 8.47 9.36
N LEU A 544 -12.52 7.48 8.99
CA LEU A 544 -13.41 7.60 7.84
C LEU A 544 -14.46 8.67 8.15
N VAL A 545 -14.61 9.65 7.26
CA VAL A 545 -15.62 10.70 7.40
C VAL A 545 -16.96 10.18 6.92
N SER A 546 -18.01 10.34 7.73
CA SER A 546 -19.37 9.98 7.32
C SER A 546 -19.85 10.96 6.28
N HIS A 547 -20.30 10.47 5.13
CA HIS A 547 -20.85 11.33 4.10
C HIS A 547 -22.23 11.85 4.55
N PRO A 548 -22.52 13.17 4.46
CA PRO A 548 -23.74 13.76 4.99
C PRO A 548 -25.03 13.07 4.55
N VAL A 549 -25.11 12.69 3.27
CA VAL A 549 -26.23 11.89 2.71
C VAL A 549 -26.54 10.65 3.56
N TRP A 550 -25.53 9.86 3.95
CA TRP A 550 -25.76 8.63 4.72
C TRP A 550 -26.30 8.90 6.12
N THR A 551 -25.83 9.97 6.77
CA THR A 551 -26.38 10.44 8.04
C THR A 551 -27.83 10.88 7.89
N SER A 552 -28.16 11.66 6.85
CA SER A 552 -29.53 12.11 6.58
C SER A 552 -30.47 10.95 6.30
N LEU A 553 -30.04 9.98 5.48
CA LEU A 553 -30.84 8.79 5.16
C LEU A 553 -31.12 7.95 6.41
N ALA A 554 -30.13 7.76 7.28
CA ALA A 554 -30.32 7.02 8.53
C ALA A 554 -31.34 7.70 9.46
N ARG A 555 -31.46 9.03 9.43
CA ARG A 555 -32.41 9.82 10.24
C ARG A 555 -33.81 9.92 9.62
N CYS A 556 -33.91 10.02 8.29
CA CYS A 556 -35.16 10.37 7.62
C CYS A 556 -35.92 9.16 7.04
N LEU A 557 -35.25 8.04 6.76
CA LEU A 557 -35.88 6.87 6.17
C LEU A 557 -36.59 5.99 7.21
N SER A 558 -37.69 5.38 6.80
CA SER A 558 -38.38 4.35 7.59
C SER A 558 -37.80 2.98 7.31
N PHE A 559 -37.00 2.47 8.25
CA PHE A 559 -36.37 1.16 8.14
C PHE A 559 -37.27 0.03 8.65
N LYS A 560 -37.14 -1.14 8.02
CA LYS A 560 -37.79 -2.39 8.44
C LYS A 560 -36.73 -3.45 8.75
N LEU A 561 -37.04 -4.34 9.69
CA LEU A 561 -36.15 -5.44 10.06
C LEU A 561 -35.95 -6.38 8.87
N LEU A 562 -34.71 -6.55 8.43
CA LEU A 562 -34.37 -7.53 7.39
C LEU A 562 -34.03 -8.88 8.02
N PHE A 563 -33.21 -8.86 9.07
CA PHE A 563 -32.89 -10.02 9.88
C PHE A 563 -32.36 -9.64 11.26
N ARG A 564 -32.47 -10.58 12.18
CA ARG A 564 -31.75 -10.58 13.45
C ARG A 564 -31.33 -12.00 13.78
N SER A 565 -30.16 -12.20 14.37
CA SER A 565 -29.66 -13.53 14.72
C SER A 565 -28.84 -13.49 16.01
N PRO A 566 -29.06 -14.43 16.95
CA PRO A 566 -28.32 -14.47 18.19
C PRO A 566 -26.87 -14.94 18.00
N VAL A 567 -25.96 -14.33 18.73
CA VAL A 567 -24.55 -14.69 18.79
C VAL A 567 -24.38 -15.85 19.78
N ARG A 568 -24.33 -17.07 19.24
CA ARG A 568 -24.26 -18.30 20.05
C ARG A 568 -22.93 -18.49 20.79
N ARG A 569 -21.86 -17.87 20.31
CA ARG A 569 -20.51 -17.97 20.89
C ARG A 569 -19.88 -16.58 20.90
N ARG A 570 -19.24 -16.22 22.00
CA ARG A 570 -18.53 -14.95 22.12
C ARG A 570 -17.46 -14.85 21.03
N ARG A 571 -17.55 -13.80 20.20
CA ARG A 571 -16.61 -13.50 19.11
C ARG A 571 -16.21 -12.03 19.20
N HIS A 572 -15.11 -11.68 18.56
CA HIS A 572 -14.65 -10.30 18.45
C HIS A 572 -15.69 -9.45 17.69
N ILE A 573 -15.95 -8.23 18.16
CA ILE A 573 -17.00 -7.34 17.61
C ILE A 573 -16.84 -7.10 16.10
N ASN A 574 -15.62 -6.76 15.64
CA ASN A 574 -15.34 -6.58 14.20
C ASN A 574 -15.68 -7.81 13.33
N LEU A 575 -15.62 -9.04 13.88
CA LEU A 575 -16.04 -10.24 13.14
C LEU A 575 -17.56 -10.31 13.02
N LEU A 576 -18.29 -9.88 14.04
CA LEU A 576 -19.74 -9.85 14.05
C LEU A 576 -20.27 -8.73 13.15
N GLU A 577 -19.65 -7.54 13.19
CA GLU A 577 -19.96 -6.42 12.29
C GLU A 577 -19.74 -6.83 10.82
N LEU A 578 -18.61 -7.49 10.50
CA LEU A 578 -18.38 -8.03 9.16
C LEU A 578 -19.41 -9.11 8.81
N GLN A 579 -19.76 -10.00 9.74
CA GLN A 579 -20.77 -11.03 9.53
C GLN A 579 -22.14 -10.41 9.16
N ALA A 580 -22.51 -9.30 9.78
CA ALA A 580 -23.75 -8.58 9.49
C ALA A 580 -23.82 -8.17 8.01
N VAL A 581 -22.74 -7.57 7.51
CA VAL A 581 -22.61 -7.15 6.10
C VAL A 581 -22.68 -8.37 5.17
N LEU A 582 -21.92 -9.42 5.46
CA LEU A 582 -21.89 -10.62 4.62
C LEU A 582 -23.24 -11.35 4.58
N GLU A 583 -24.05 -11.26 5.63
CA GLU A 583 -25.41 -11.83 5.64
C GLU A 583 -26.38 -11.04 4.75
N VAL A 584 -26.23 -9.71 4.64
CA VAL A 584 -26.95 -8.90 3.65
C VAL A 584 -26.57 -9.35 2.23
N GLU A 585 -25.27 -9.47 1.95
CA GLU A 585 -24.76 -9.93 0.65
C GLU A 585 -25.31 -11.32 0.31
N ARG A 586 -25.26 -12.27 1.26
CA ARG A 586 -25.79 -13.62 1.07
C ARG A 586 -27.28 -13.64 0.75
N ARG A 587 -28.09 -12.85 1.46
CA ARG A 587 -29.53 -12.74 1.20
C ARG A 587 -29.83 -12.11 -0.15
N ALA A 588 -29.04 -11.12 -0.56
CA ALA A 588 -29.14 -10.50 -1.87
C ALA A 588 -28.77 -11.51 -2.98
N ALA A 589 -27.65 -12.22 -2.86
CA ALA A 589 -27.22 -13.22 -3.84
C ALA A 589 -28.30 -14.27 -4.13
N LEU A 590 -28.99 -14.74 -3.10
CA LEU A 590 -30.04 -15.75 -3.24
C LEU A 590 -31.35 -15.24 -3.87
N ARG A 591 -31.63 -13.93 -3.79
CA ARG A 591 -32.93 -13.36 -4.20
C ARG A 591 -32.85 -12.47 -5.43
N LYS A 592 -31.72 -11.79 -5.60
CA LYS A 592 -31.44 -10.75 -6.59
C LYS A 592 -29.96 -10.84 -7.01
N PRO A 593 -29.53 -11.92 -7.69
CA PRO A 593 -28.18 -12.00 -8.24
C PRO A 593 -27.95 -10.90 -9.30
N SER A 594 -26.70 -10.66 -9.66
CA SER A 594 -26.28 -9.60 -10.59
C SER A 594 -26.79 -8.22 -10.16
N SER A 595 -26.50 -7.86 -8.92
CA SER A 595 -26.99 -6.61 -8.32
C SER A 595 -25.92 -5.82 -7.57
N ARG A 596 -26.14 -4.51 -7.51
CA ARG A 596 -25.34 -3.56 -6.72
C ARG A 596 -26.08 -3.24 -5.44
N LEU A 597 -25.39 -3.33 -4.31
CA LEU A 597 -25.96 -3.15 -2.98
C LEU A 597 -25.47 -1.84 -2.37
N LEU A 598 -26.33 -1.17 -1.60
CA LEU A 598 -26.05 0.06 -0.89
C LEU A 598 -26.11 -0.24 0.61
N ILE A 599 -24.96 -0.36 1.27
CA ILE A 599 -24.87 -0.85 2.66
C ILE A 599 -24.16 0.19 3.54
N GLY A 600 -24.89 0.75 4.51
CA GLY A 600 -24.34 1.57 5.56
C GLY A 600 -23.81 0.73 6.72
N VAL A 601 -22.60 1.04 7.18
CA VAL A 601 -21.88 0.32 8.23
C VAL A 601 -21.26 1.33 9.19
N ASP A 602 -21.22 1.02 10.48
CA ASP A 602 -20.67 1.87 11.55
C ASP A 602 -19.28 1.44 12.05
N SER A 603 -18.73 0.38 11.47
CA SER A 603 -17.40 -0.13 11.76
C SER A 603 -16.39 0.28 10.72
N GLN A 604 -15.48 1.18 11.08
CA GLN A 604 -14.45 1.67 10.16
C GLN A 604 -13.44 0.56 9.80
N VAL A 605 -13.19 -0.36 10.73
CA VAL A 605 -12.33 -1.52 10.48
C VAL A 605 -12.92 -2.43 9.41
N VAL A 606 -14.23 -2.70 9.50
CA VAL A 606 -14.95 -3.52 8.51
C VAL A 606 -14.99 -2.80 7.17
N LEU A 607 -15.35 -1.51 7.15
CA LEU A 607 -15.35 -0.69 5.92
C LEU A 607 -13.98 -0.69 5.23
N GLY A 608 -12.89 -0.49 5.97
CA GLY A 608 -11.55 -0.53 5.40
C GLY A 608 -11.17 -1.90 4.84
N ALA A 609 -11.57 -3.00 5.50
CA ALA A 609 -11.36 -4.36 5.00
C ALA A 609 -12.18 -4.64 3.71
N LEU A 610 -13.45 -4.21 3.69
CA LEU A 610 -14.34 -4.41 2.54
C LEU A 610 -13.90 -3.59 1.32
N LEU A 611 -13.58 -2.32 1.51
CA LEU A 611 -13.17 -1.40 0.43
C LEU A 611 -11.80 -1.76 -0.17
N LYS A 612 -10.87 -2.28 0.64
CA LYS A 612 -9.61 -2.84 0.13
C LYS A 612 -9.77 -4.23 -0.47
N GLY A 613 -10.84 -4.93 -0.11
CA GLY A 613 -11.06 -6.33 -0.47
C GLY A 613 -10.13 -7.32 0.24
N ARG A 614 -9.34 -6.86 1.22
CA ARG A 614 -8.40 -7.65 2.03
C ARG A 614 -8.08 -6.95 3.35
N THR A 615 -7.49 -7.67 4.29
CA THR A 615 -7.03 -7.10 5.56
C THR A 615 -5.83 -7.84 6.12
N ALA A 616 -5.00 -7.14 6.91
CA ALA A 616 -3.86 -7.74 7.60
C ALA A 616 -4.26 -8.61 8.80
N SER A 617 -5.55 -8.64 9.16
CA SER A 617 -6.10 -9.49 10.20
C SER A 617 -6.54 -10.85 9.63
N PRO A 618 -5.85 -11.97 9.93
CA PRO A 618 -6.20 -13.27 9.36
C PRO A 618 -7.65 -13.70 9.63
N PRO A 619 -8.24 -13.51 10.84
CA PRO A 619 -9.64 -13.87 11.08
C PRO A 619 -10.64 -13.10 10.21
N LEU A 620 -10.43 -11.80 9.99
CA LEU A 620 -11.28 -11.00 9.12
C LEU A 620 -11.05 -11.38 7.64
N ASN A 621 -9.78 -11.56 7.24
CA ASN A 621 -9.43 -11.92 5.87
C ASN A 621 -10.03 -13.28 5.49
N ARG A 622 -10.01 -14.25 6.40
CA ARG A 622 -10.65 -15.56 6.22
C ARG A 622 -12.16 -15.46 6.04
N MET A 623 -12.83 -14.54 6.74
CA MET A 623 -14.26 -14.28 6.49
C MET A 623 -14.51 -13.71 5.10
N LEU A 624 -13.61 -12.84 4.59
CA LEU A 624 -13.68 -12.35 3.21
C LEU A 624 -13.44 -13.47 2.19
N GLN A 625 -12.51 -14.38 2.46
CA GLN A 625 -12.26 -15.56 1.62
C GLN A 625 -13.50 -16.47 1.59
N TYR A 626 -14.11 -16.75 2.74
CA TYR A 626 -15.35 -17.55 2.80
C TYR A 626 -16.55 -16.87 2.13
N SER A 627 -16.55 -15.55 1.98
CA SER A 627 -17.63 -14.84 1.28
C SER A 627 -17.46 -14.81 -0.24
N LEU A 628 -16.31 -15.22 -0.78
CA LEU A 628 -16.04 -15.19 -2.22
C LEU A 628 -17.06 -15.97 -3.05
N PRO A 629 -17.45 -17.22 -2.71
CA PRO A 629 -18.42 -17.97 -3.50
C PRO A 629 -19.77 -17.25 -3.59
N THR A 630 -20.22 -16.61 -2.51
CA THR A 630 -21.45 -15.81 -2.49
C THR A 630 -21.35 -14.57 -3.37
N LEU A 631 -20.24 -13.83 -3.26
CA LEU A 631 -20.06 -12.58 -3.99
C LEU A 631 -19.84 -12.81 -5.50
N LEU A 632 -19.01 -13.79 -5.85
CA LEU A 632 -18.72 -14.14 -7.25
C LEU A 632 -19.88 -14.90 -7.89
N GLY A 633 -20.42 -15.93 -7.21
CA GLY A 633 -21.53 -16.74 -7.72
C GLY A 633 -22.85 -15.98 -7.79
N GLY A 634 -23.07 -15.02 -6.88
CA GLY A 634 -24.21 -14.11 -6.93
C GLY A 634 -24.00 -12.87 -7.81
N ASP A 635 -22.81 -12.71 -8.41
CA ASP A 635 -22.39 -11.53 -9.19
C ASP A 635 -22.74 -10.20 -8.49
N LEU A 636 -22.30 -10.05 -7.24
CA LEU A 636 -22.65 -8.90 -6.41
C LEU A 636 -21.60 -7.78 -6.42
N TYR A 637 -22.09 -6.54 -6.30
CA TYR A 637 -21.27 -5.32 -6.22
C TYR A 637 -21.73 -4.44 -5.06
N SER A 638 -21.11 -4.61 -3.90
CA SER A 638 -21.48 -3.83 -2.72
C SER A 638 -20.78 -2.48 -2.71
N SER A 639 -21.56 -1.45 -2.38
CA SER A 639 -21.15 -0.07 -2.19
C SER A 639 -21.41 0.31 -0.74
N TYR A 640 -20.40 0.88 -0.09
CA TYR A 640 -20.43 1.04 1.36
C TYR A 640 -20.46 2.50 1.78
N GLY A 641 -21.38 2.86 2.66
CA GLY A 641 -21.42 4.14 3.35
C GLY A 641 -20.97 3.98 4.80
N TYR A 642 -20.26 4.97 5.34
CA TYR A 642 -20.06 5.06 6.79
C TYR A 642 -21.28 5.72 7.43
N VAL A 643 -21.84 5.10 8.45
CA VAL A 643 -22.96 5.62 9.23
C VAL A 643 -22.55 5.61 10.70
N PRO A 644 -22.52 6.74 11.41
CA PRO A 644 -22.12 6.76 12.81
C PRO A 644 -23.06 5.92 13.68
N SER A 645 -22.54 5.20 14.67
CA SER A 645 -23.33 4.24 15.46
C SER A 645 -24.61 4.81 16.08
N LEU A 646 -24.60 6.09 16.50
CA LEU A 646 -25.79 6.73 17.09
C LEU A 646 -26.92 6.96 16.07
N ALA A 647 -26.56 7.22 14.81
CA ALA A 647 -27.50 7.37 13.71
C ALA A 647 -27.90 6.00 13.11
N ASN A 648 -27.14 4.94 13.38
CA ASN A 648 -27.36 3.62 12.80
C ASN A 648 -28.62 2.96 13.40
N VAL A 649 -29.70 2.92 12.62
CA VAL A 649 -30.98 2.31 13.02
C VAL A 649 -30.87 0.79 13.25
N ALA A 650 -29.84 0.14 12.72
CA ALA A 650 -29.59 -1.28 12.97
C ALA A 650 -29.19 -1.60 14.42
N ASP A 651 -28.79 -0.60 15.22
CA ASP A 651 -28.46 -0.76 16.65
C ASP A 651 -29.69 -1.14 17.51
N ASP A 652 -30.90 -0.72 17.13
CA ASP A 652 -32.12 -1.04 17.87
C ASP A 652 -32.36 -2.56 17.98
N PRO A 653 -32.42 -3.32 16.87
CA PRO A 653 -32.64 -4.77 16.93
C PRO A 653 -31.47 -5.56 17.53
N THR A 654 -30.23 -5.04 17.53
CA THR A 654 -29.09 -5.72 18.18
C THR A 654 -29.11 -5.57 19.71
N ARG A 655 -29.80 -4.54 20.23
CA ARG A 655 -30.06 -4.32 21.66
C ARG A 655 -31.41 -4.83 22.14
N GLY A 656 -32.17 -5.49 21.26
CA GLY A 656 -33.50 -6.02 21.59
C GLY A 656 -34.60 -4.96 21.64
N ALA A 657 -34.34 -3.75 21.14
CA ALA A 657 -35.33 -2.69 21.03
C ALA A 657 -36.13 -2.79 19.72
N SER A 658 -37.32 -2.18 19.71
CA SER A 658 -38.08 -1.96 18.48
C SER A 658 -37.38 -0.94 17.60
N ILE A 659 -37.45 -1.12 16.28
CA ILE A 659 -36.86 -0.18 15.31
C ILE A 659 -37.50 1.20 15.49
N ARG A 660 -36.66 2.22 15.69
CA ARG A 660 -37.11 3.61 15.86
C ARG A 660 -37.77 4.15 14.60
N SER A 661 -38.74 5.05 14.80
CA SER A 661 -39.31 5.88 13.73
C SER A 661 -38.27 6.88 13.20
N PRO A 662 -38.45 7.43 11.97
CA PRO A 662 -37.62 8.52 11.48
C PRO A 662 -37.51 9.66 12.49
N ALA A 663 -36.29 10.14 12.70
CA ALA A 663 -35.97 11.20 13.66
C ALA A 663 -36.19 12.61 13.08
N ALA A 664 -36.34 12.73 11.76
CA ALA A 664 -36.57 13.98 11.06
C ALA A 664 -37.38 13.72 9.79
N GLU A 665 -38.06 14.75 9.30
CA GLU A 665 -38.67 14.72 7.97
C GLU A 665 -37.61 14.82 6.87
N PRO A 666 -37.83 14.21 5.69
CA PRO A 666 -36.92 14.34 4.55
C PRO A 666 -36.74 15.83 4.16
N PRO A 667 -35.50 16.34 4.10
CA PRO A 667 -35.26 17.71 3.65
C PRO A 667 -35.60 17.88 2.17
N ASP A 668 -35.85 19.12 1.73
CA ASP A 668 -36.25 19.44 0.34
C ASP A 668 -35.30 18.85 -0.70
N TRP A 669 -33.99 18.90 -0.47
CA TRP A 669 -33.01 18.32 -1.40
C TRP A 669 -33.22 16.81 -1.58
N LEU A 670 -33.64 16.10 -0.53
CA LEU A 670 -33.85 14.65 -0.58
C LEU A 670 -35.16 14.32 -1.30
N VAL A 671 -36.20 15.12 -1.07
CA VAL A 671 -37.49 15.03 -1.79
C VAL A 671 -37.29 15.26 -3.28
N ASN A 672 -36.53 16.29 -3.65
CA ASN A 672 -36.20 16.59 -5.05
C ASN A 672 -35.35 15.47 -5.67
N ALA A 673 -34.33 14.99 -4.94
CA ALA A 673 -33.47 13.90 -5.41
C ALA A 673 -34.23 12.58 -5.61
N PHE A 674 -35.28 12.33 -4.82
CA PHE A 674 -36.20 11.20 -5.02
C PHE A 674 -36.99 11.28 -6.34
N GLN A 675 -37.20 12.49 -6.85
CA GLN A 675 -37.84 12.75 -8.14
C GLN A 675 -36.82 12.81 -9.30
N GLY A 676 -35.53 12.74 -9.00
CA GLY A 676 -34.44 12.81 -10.00
C GLY A 676 -33.84 14.19 -10.20
N ASP A 677 -34.28 15.21 -9.44
CA ASP A 677 -33.64 16.52 -9.42
C ASP A 677 -32.55 16.56 -8.33
N PHE A 678 -31.30 16.60 -8.78
CA PHE A 678 -30.13 16.57 -7.91
C PHE A 678 -29.49 17.94 -7.69
N ASP A 679 -30.04 19.02 -8.26
CA ASP A 679 -29.40 20.34 -8.19
C ASP A 679 -29.33 20.86 -6.75
N SER A 680 -30.40 20.69 -5.98
CA SER A 680 -30.42 21.05 -4.55
C SER A 680 -29.45 20.20 -3.72
N LEU A 681 -29.30 18.92 -4.06
CA LEU A 681 -28.35 18.00 -3.41
C LEU A 681 -26.91 18.42 -3.70
N ASP A 682 -26.58 18.69 -4.96
CA ASP A 682 -25.24 19.07 -5.38
C ASP A 682 -24.83 20.42 -4.77
N LYS A 683 -25.73 21.41 -4.74
CA LYS A 683 -25.50 22.70 -4.05
C LYS A 683 -25.23 22.51 -2.56
N TRP A 684 -26.05 21.68 -1.88
CA TRP A 684 -25.89 21.38 -0.46
C TRP A 684 -24.55 20.68 -0.17
N LEU A 685 -24.17 19.68 -0.97
CA LEU A 685 -22.90 18.97 -0.80
C LEU A 685 -21.68 19.86 -1.08
N ASN A 686 -21.72 20.67 -2.14
CA ASN A 686 -20.65 21.59 -2.48
C ASN A 686 -20.41 22.62 -1.37
N ALA A 687 -21.49 23.13 -0.77
CA ALA A 687 -21.40 24.02 0.38
C ALA A 687 -20.68 23.35 1.56
N LEU A 688 -20.99 22.07 1.84
CA LEU A 688 -20.36 21.30 2.91
C LEU A 688 -18.95 20.78 2.58
N GLY A 689 -18.46 20.98 1.36
CA GLY A 689 -17.17 20.42 0.90
C GLY A 689 -17.22 18.92 0.53
N PHE A 690 -18.41 18.35 0.39
CA PHE A 690 -18.66 16.95 0.00
C PHE A 690 -19.07 16.78 -1.46
N GLY A 691 -18.85 17.80 -2.29
CA GLY A 691 -19.04 17.70 -3.73
C GLY A 691 -18.20 16.57 -4.33
N PRO A 692 -18.68 15.85 -5.36
CA PRO A 692 -17.93 14.77 -5.99
C PRO A 692 -16.52 15.17 -6.43
N GLN A 693 -16.34 16.39 -6.94
CA GLN A 693 -15.07 16.95 -7.40
C GLN A 693 -14.12 17.27 -6.22
N GLN A 694 -14.67 17.77 -5.12
CA GLN A 694 -13.92 18.04 -3.87
C GLN A 694 -13.42 16.73 -3.26
N LEU A 695 -14.28 15.71 -3.17
CA LEU A 695 -13.94 14.37 -2.68
C LEU A 695 -12.91 13.66 -3.59
N ALA A 696 -12.99 13.90 -4.90
CA ALA A 696 -12.01 13.39 -5.86
C ALA A 696 -10.67 14.17 -5.83
N CYS A 697 -10.60 15.27 -5.08
CA CYS A 697 -9.45 16.17 -4.99
C CYS A 697 -9.03 16.71 -6.37
N LEU A 698 -10.00 17.10 -7.21
CA LEU A 698 -9.70 17.64 -8.53
C LEU A 698 -9.11 19.06 -8.44
N PRO A 699 -8.28 19.48 -9.42
CA PRO A 699 -7.72 20.83 -9.47
C PRO A 699 -8.79 21.92 -9.36
N GLY A 700 -8.50 22.99 -8.63
CA GLY A 700 -9.41 24.12 -8.42
C GLY A 700 -10.47 23.92 -7.32
N CYS A 701 -10.57 22.73 -6.74
CA CYS A 701 -11.42 22.47 -5.58
C CYS A 701 -10.66 22.73 -4.26
N PRO A 702 -11.33 23.25 -3.20
CA PRO A 702 -10.73 23.34 -1.87
C PRO A 702 -10.24 21.96 -1.41
N LYS A 703 -8.97 21.86 -1.01
CA LYS A 703 -8.35 20.60 -0.56
C LYS A 703 -8.78 20.19 0.86
N SER A 704 -9.40 21.10 1.61
CA SER A 704 -9.90 20.90 2.97
C SER A 704 -11.40 21.19 3.04
N LEU A 705 -12.12 20.36 3.79
CA LEU A 705 -13.45 20.69 4.28
C LEU A 705 -13.34 21.99 5.09
N ASP A 706 -14.26 22.94 4.89
CA ASP A 706 -14.30 24.17 5.70
C ASP A 706 -14.49 23.78 7.18
N ALA A 707 -13.50 24.14 8.01
CA ALA A 707 -13.47 23.76 9.41
C ALA A 707 -14.69 24.30 10.19
N GLY A 708 -15.22 25.47 9.82
CA GLY A 708 -16.39 26.06 10.49
C GLY A 708 -17.69 25.29 10.18
N MET A 709 -17.87 24.89 8.91
CA MET A 709 -19.03 24.09 8.48
C MET A 709 -18.96 22.65 8.99
N LEU A 710 -17.75 22.08 9.07
CA LEU A 710 -17.51 20.79 9.71
C LEU A 710 -17.81 20.88 11.21
N GLU A 711 -17.44 21.96 11.89
CA GLU A 711 -17.78 22.20 13.29
C GLU A 711 -19.29 22.32 13.51
N ASP A 712 -20.03 23.03 12.66
CA ASP A 712 -21.50 23.13 12.77
C ASP A 712 -22.20 21.79 12.49
N PHE A 713 -21.75 21.02 11.48
CA PHE A 713 -22.26 19.68 11.20
C PHE A 713 -21.89 18.68 12.31
N VAL A 714 -20.67 18.76 12.85
CA VAL A 714 -20.24 17.98 14.02
C VAL A 714 -21.03 18.40 15.26
N ARG A 715 -21.38 19.68 15.41
CA ARG A 715 -22.22 20.21 16.50
C ARG A 715 -23.67 19.73 16.38
N GLU A 716 -24.20 19.61 15.17
CA GLU A 716 -25.49 18.98 14.91
C GLU A 716 -25.44 17.46 15.17
N LEU A 717 -24.38 16.76 14.75
CA LEU A 717 -24.15 15.35 15.11
C LEU A 717 -23.99 15.16 16.63
N ARG A 718 -23.41 16.15 17.33
CA ARG A 718 -23.31 16.22 18.79
C ARG A 718 -24.66 16.51 19.46
N SER A 719 -25.57 17.25 18.83
CA SER A 719 -26.90 17.52 19.38
C SER A 719 -27.83 16.30 19.35
N VAL A 720 -27.53 15.30 18.51
CA VAL A 720 -28.20 13.99 18.52
C VAL A 720 -27.63 13.03 19.58
N GLN A 721 -26.61 13.45 20.36
CA GLN A 721 -26.11 12.68 21.49
C GLN A 721 -27.03 12.82 22.71
N LYS A 722 -27.22 11.74 23.48
CA LYS A 722 -27.91 11.82 24.77
C LYS A 722 -27.22 12.88 25.66
N PRO A 723 -27.95 13.85 26.26
CA PRO A 723 -27.36 14.95 27.03
C PRO A 723 -26.37 14.49 28.12
N ASP A 724 -26.68 13.37 28.78
CA ASP A 724 -25.86 12.77 29.83
C ASP A 724 -24.49 12.26 29.33
N ARG A 725 -24.39 11.92 28.02
CA ARG A 725 -23.15 11.49 27.37
C ARG A 725 -22.28 12.69 26.97
N LEU A 726 -22.89 13.74 26.45
CA LEU A 726 -22.19 15.00 26.11
C LEU A 726 -21.61 15.63 27.38
N ALA A 727 -22.35 15.62 28.49
CA ALA A 727 -21.87 16.13 29.78
C ALA A 727 -20.64 15.38 30.31
N ARG A 728 -20.58 14.05 30.15
CA ARG A 728 -19.41 13.24 30.54
C ARG A 728 -18.22 13.44 29.59
N PHE A 729 -18.49 13.60 28.29
CA PHE A 729 -17.48 13.90 27.28
C PHE A 729 -16.86 15.30 27.50
N ASP A 730 -17.67 16.31 27.77
CA ASP A 730 -17.22 17.67 28.08
C ASP A 730 -16.48 17.73 29.42
N GLN A 731 -16.85 16.91 30.41
CA GLN A 731 -16.08 16.75 31.64
C GLN A 731 -14.71 16.11 31.39
N ALA A 732 -14.62 15.09 30.53
CA ALA A 732 -13.36 14.46 30.17
C ALA A 732 -12.46 15.37 29.32
N ALA A 733 -13.02 16.16 28.40
CA ALA A 733 -12.31 17.12 27.56
C ALA A 733 -11.86 18.39 28.33
N LYS A 734 -12.54 18.74 29.44
CA LYS A 734 -12.14 19.83 30.35
C LYS A 734 -11.03 19.43 31.32
N THR A 735 -10.71 18.14 31.43
CA THR A 735 -9.47 17.71 32.07
C THR A 735 -8.33 18.09 31.13
N PRO A 736 -7.43 19.01 31.49
CA PRO A 736 -6.33 19.36 30.62
C PRO A 736 -5.50 18.09 30.37
N ASP A 737 -5.26 17.79 29.10
CA ASP A 737 -4.22 16.85 28.73
C ASP A 737 -2.90 17.37 29.33
N PRO A 738 -2.23 16.63 30.23
CA PRO A 738 -0.94 17.04 30.79
C PRO A 738 0.15 17.26 29.73
N PHE A 739 -0.12 16.87 28.46
CA PHE A 739 0.82 16.91 27.35
C PHE A 739 0.47 17.94 26.27
N ALA A 740 -0.60 18.72 26.42
CA ALA A 740 -0.92 19.81 25.49
C ALA A 740 -0.13 21.09 25.82
N THR A 741 1.13 21.16 25.41
CA THR A 741 1.81 22.45 25.20
C THR A 741 2.53 22.46 23.85
N GLY A 742 2.15 23.41 22.99
CA GLY A 742 2.85 23.76 21.75
C GLY A 742 4.27 24.32 21.99
N PRO A 743 4.97 24.71 20.91
CA PRO A 743 6.40 24.97 20.94
C PRO A 743 6.72 26.27 21.68
N GLN A 744 7.03 26.17 22.98
CA GLN A 744 7.66 27.26 23.71
C GLN A 744 9.18 27.22 23.59
N GLN A 745 9.72 28.41 23.35
CA GLN A 745 11.13 28.73 23.18
C GLN A 745 12.03 28.10 24.23
N LYS A 746 13.17 27.56 23.76
CA LYS A 746 14.28 27.09 24.59
C LYS A 746 14.71 28.19 25.58
N LYS A 747 14.40 28.00 26.86
CA LYS A 747 15.19 28.57 27.96
C LYS A 747 15.82 27.44 28.77
N LYS A 748 17.15 27.42 28.76
CA LYS A 748 17.99 26.61 29.65
C LYS A 748 17.62 26.94 31.11
N ALA A 749 17.12 25.96 31.84
CA ALA A 749 17.15 25.97 33.29
C ALA A 749 17.50 24.57 33.79
N SER A 750 18.72 24.46 34.34
CA SER A 750 19.20 23.33 35.10
C SER A 750 18.37 23.17 36.38
N ARG A 751 17.67 22.04 36.52
CA ARG A 751 17.14 21.60 37.82
C ARG A 751 17.33 20.08 37.92
N GLU A 752 18.26 19.67 38.78
CA GLU A 752 18.36 18.29 39.23
C GLU A 752 17.10 17.94 40.06
N PRO A 753 16.40 16.83 39.80
CA PRO A 753 15.31 16.39 40.65
C PRO A 753 15.88 15.73 41.92
N GLN A 754 15.49 16.23 43.09
CA GLN A 754 15.72 15.57 44.38
C GLN A 754 15.03 14.19 44.40
N ALA A 755 15.75 13.17 44.89
CA ALA A 755 15.28 11.79 44.93
C ALA A 755 14.29 11.55 46.09
N PRO A 756 13.21 10.75 45.90
CA PRO A 756 12.31 10.36 46.97
C PRO A 756 12.94 9.26 47.84
N THR A 757 12.97 9.46 49.16
CA THR A 757 13.48 8.50 50.14
C THR A 757 12.40 7.46 50.48
N VAL A 758 12.69 6.16 50.33
CA VAL A 758 11.77 5.07 50.71
C VAL A 758 11.89 4.79 52.21
N GLU A 759 10.79 4.84 52.96
CA GLU A 759 10.77 4.36 54.36
C GLU A 759 10.94 2.83 54.39
N THR A 760 12.13 2.35 54.72
CA THR A 760 12.41 0.92 54.89
C THR A 760 12.12 0.50 56.33
N SER A 761 11.07 -0.30 56.55
CA SER A 761 10.82 -0.91 57.87
C SER A 761 11.97 -1.83 58.29
N ARG A 762 12.38 -1.78 59.56
CA ARG A 762 13.39 -2.68 60.14
C ARG A 762 12.85 -4.11 60.13
N LEU A 763 13.58 -5.04 59.52
CA LEU A 763 13.25 -6.46 59.50
C LEU A 763 13.54 -7.13 60.86
N GLN A 764 12.59 -7.88 61.41
CA GLN A 764 12.83 -8.86 62.49
C GLN A 764 13.10 -10.25 61.88
N GLU A 765 14.22 -10.86 62.29
CA GLU A 765 14.65 -12.28 62.17
C GLU A 765 15.25 -12.94 60.89
N PRO A 766 15.26 -12.39 59.65
CA PRO A 766 15.97 -13.05 58.54
C PRO A 766 17.46 -12.67 58.40
N GLN A 767 18.03 -11.99 59.42
CA GLN A 767 19.32 -11.30 59.34
C GLN A 767 20.57 -12.21 59.22
N ALA A 768 20.47 -13.53 59.39
CA ALA A 768 21.64 -14.40 59.38
C ALA A 768 22.01 -14.99 58.00
N ARG A 769 21.06 -15.13 57.06
CA ARG A 769 21.30 -15.90 55.81
C ARG A 769 21.61 -15.11 54.55
N ALA A 770 21.23 -13.83 54.49
CA ALA A 770 21.61 -12.97 53.37
C ALA A 770 23.12 -12.62 53.41
N GLY A 771 23.73 -12.59 54.61
CA GLY A 771 25.18 -12.45 54.80
C GLY A 771 26.00 -13.69 54.47
N GLU A 772 25.36 -14.83 54.14
CA GLU A 772 26.05 -16.03 53.64
C GLU A 772 26.37 -15.94 52.13
N LEU A 773 25.86 -14.91 51.44
CA LEU A 773 26.15 -14.65 50.03
C LEU A 773 27.40 -13.77 49.89
N PRO A 774 28.26 -14.02 48.88
CA PRO A 774 29.47 -13.23 48.68
C PRO A 774 29.17 -11.73 48.56
N GLU A 775 29.96 -10.88 49.25
CA GLU A 775 29.83 -9.41 49.20
C GLU A 775 29.86 -8.87 47.75
N THR A 776 30.55 -9.57 46.84
CA THR A 776 30.64 -9.25 45.41
C THR A 776 29.32 -9.31 44.64
N GLN A 777 28.28 -9.93 45.20
CA GLN A 777 26.95 -10.01 44.59
C GLN A 777 26.08 -8.80 44.93
N PHE A 778 26.47 -7.99 45.92
CA PHE A 778 25.73 -6.81 46.34
C PHE A 778 26.23 -5.56 45.61
N VAL A 779 25.28 -4.74 45.18
CA VAL A 779 25.52 -3.40 44.65
C VAL A 779 25.00 -2.38 45.66
N VAL A 780 25.91 -1.55 46.17
CA VAL A 780 25.64 -0.45 47.09
C VAL A 780 26.24 0.84 46.53
N ASP A 781 25.54 1.96 46.66
CA ASP A 781 26.05 3.28 46.27
C ASP A 781 26.83 3.97 47.40
N GLY A 782 27.69 4.91 47.04
CA GLY A 782 28.91 5.36 47.75
C GLY A 782 28.83 5.91 49.19
N ALA A 783 27.71 5.74 49.89
CA ALA A 783 27.66 5.94 51.34
C ALA A 783 28.07 4.67 52.12
N TRP A 784 28.03 3.48 51.50
CA TRP A 784 28.21 2.19 52.22
C TRP A 784 29.46 1.44 51.73
N SER A 785 30.20 0.87 52.67
CA SER A 785 31.31 -0.05 52.38
C SER A 785 30.77 -1.47 52.21
N LEU A 786 31.26 -2.19 51.20
CA LEU A 786 30.98 -3.63 51.03
C LEU A 786 31.69 -4.48 52.08
N ALA A 787 32.83 -4.02 52.61
CA ALA A 787 33.60 -4.78 53.60
C ALA A 787 32.85 -4.88 54.93
N GLY A 788 32.44 -6.11 55.30
CA GLY A 788 31.64 -6.37 56.50
C GLY A 788 30.16 -6.00 56.34
N PHE A 789 29.68 -5.92 55.10
CA PHE A 789 28.31 -5.52 54.80
C PHE A 789 27.31 -6.63 55.16
N SER A 790 26.43 -6.34 56.13
CA SER A 790 25.29 -7.19 56.48
C SER A 790 23.98 -6.42 56.28
N PRO A 791 23.05 -6.90 55.42
CA PRO A 791 21.81 -6.19 55.12
C PRO A 791 20.87 -6.14 56.34
N ARG A 792 20.60 -4.93 56.87
CA ARG A 792 19.73 -4.70 58.06
C ARG A 792 18.29 -4.29 57.73
N PHE A 793 18.00 -3.99 56.47
CA PHE A 793 16.72 -3.54 55.92
C PHE A 793 16.51 -4.17 54.55
N ARG A 794 15.27 -4.10 54.02
CA ARG A 794 14.92 -4.71 52.73
C ARG A 794 15.66 -4.03 51.57
N GLY A 795 16.15 -4.84 50.63
CA GLY A 795 16.86 -4.39 49.42
C GLY A 795 16.07 -4.68 48.16
N PHE A 796 16.72 -4.62 46.99
CA PHE A 796 16.14 -5.10 45.73
C PHE A 796 16.86 -6.36 45.24
N LEU A 797 16.17 -7.19 44.47
CA LEU A 797 16.76 -8.32 43.75
C LEU A 797 16.82 -7.98 42.27
N ASP A 798 17.95 -8.21 41.60
CA ASP A 798 18.11 -8.07 40.15
C ASP A 798 18.70 -9.37 39.60
N LEU A 799 17.92 -10.09 38.80
CA LEU A 799 18.33 -11.37 38.22
C LEU A 799 18.76 -11.16 36.76
N TYR A 800 19.80 -11.84 36.31
CA TYR A 800 20.44 -11.61 34.99
C TYR A 800 20.92 -10.16 34.82
N SER A 801 21.64 -9.66 35.83
CA SER A 801 22.03 -8.25 35.93
C SER A 801 23.00 -7.77 34.86
N GLY A 802 23.63 -8.67 34.08
CA GLY A 802 24.69 -8.38 33.12
C GLY A 802 25.83 -7.59 33.76
N LYS A 803 26.08 -6.37 33.27
CA LYS A 803 27.04 -5.43 33.87
C LYS A 803 26.50 -4.62 35.06
N ALA A 804 25.35 -5.00 35.65
CA ALA A 804 24.65 -4.34 36.77
C ALA A 804 24.31 -2.86 36.54
N GLY A 805 23.99 -2.47 35.30
CA GLY A 805 23.66 -1.09 34.95
C GLY A 805 22.41 -0.56 35.67
N VAL A 806 21.35 -1.38 35.69
CA VAL A 806 20.08 -1.06 36.38
C VAL A 806 20.28 -1.12 37.89
N ALA A 807 20.88 -2.19 38.42
CA ALA A 807 21.17 -2.35 39.85
C ALA A 807 21.94 -1.17 40.45
N ARG A 808 22.96 -0.62 39.77
CA ARG A 808 23.69 0.57 40.24
C ARG A 808 22.81 1.82 40.29
N GLN A 809 21.99 2.04 39.28
CA GLN A 809 21.07 3.19 39.27
C GLN A 809 19.96 3.02 40.31
N LEU A 810 19.49 1.79 40.53
CA LEU A 810 18.46 1.48 41.52
C LEU A 810 19.00 1.65 42.94
N SER A 811 20.21 1.17 43.23
CA SER A 811 20.87 1.42 44.52
C SER A 811 21.04 2.91 44.78
N ARG A 812 21.50 3.67 43.78
CA ARG A 812 21.66 5.13 43.86
C ARG A 812 20.34 5.88 44.10
N LEU A 813 19.28 5.49 43.41
CA LEU A 813 17.98 6.18 43.51
C LEU A 813 17.20 5.79 44.77
N SER A 814 17.32 4.54 45.23
CA SER A 814 16.61 4.02 46.39
C SER A 814 17.36 4.20 47.70
N GLY A 815 18.67 4.43 47.65
CA GLY A 815 19.54 4.48 48.83
C GLY A 815 19.67 3.14 49.57
N THR A 816 19.31 2.01 48.93
CA THR A 816 19.42 0.66 49.52
C THR A 816 20.30 -0.28 48.68
N TRP A 817 20.59 -1.46 49.23
CA TRP A 817 21.38 -2.50 48.56
C TRP A 817 20.56 -3.22 47.49
N VAL A 818 21.23 -3.67 46.43
CA VAL A 818 20.65 -4.51 45.37
C VAL A 818 21.47 -5.79 45.26
N LEU A 819 20.82 -6.95 45.44
CA LEU A 819 21.44 -8.26 45.24
C LEU A 819 21.34 -8.65 43.76
N THR A 820 22.47 -8.99 43.15
CA THR A 820 22.59 -9.29 41.72
C THR A 820 23.01 -10.73 41.46
N PHE A 821 22.39 -11.38 40.47
CA PHE A 821 22.81 -12.70 39.97
C PHE A 821 23.08 -12.62 38.46
N ASP A 822 24.24 -13.11 38.03
CA ASP A 822 24.54 -13.27 36.62
C ASP A 822 25.54 -14.41 36.37
N TYR A 823 25.18 -15.34 35.48
CA TYR A 823 25.98 -16.52 35.15
C TYR A 823 27.36 -16.15 34.57
N GLU A 824 27.52 -14.99 33.93
CA GLU A 824 28.81 -14.53 33.39
C GLU A 824 29.81 -14.17 34.49
N ARG A 825 29.36 -14.03 35.76
CA ARG A 825 30.21 -13.67 36.90
C ARG A 825 30.71 -14.87 37.71
N GLY A 826 30.18 -16.07 37.46
CA GLY A 826 30.57 -17.29 38.16
C GLY A 826 29.51 -18.38 38.10
N ALA A 827 29.94 -19.64 38.10
CA ALA A 827 29.04 -20.81 38.07
C ALA A 827 28.19 -20.94 39.35
N ASP A 828 28.64 -20.35 40.46
CA ASP A 828 27.92 -20.24 41.74
C ASP A 828 26.74 -19.25 41.69
N GLN A 829 26.56 -18.55 40.57
CA GLN A 829 25.45 -17.62 40.31
C GLN A 829 24.51 -18.11 39.21
N ASP A 830 24.65 -19.37 38.80
CA ASP A 830 23.75 -19.98 37.82
C ASP A 830 22.32 -20.08 38.40
N LEU A 831 21.41 -19.31 37.81
CA LEU A 831 20.00 -19.31 38.20
C LEU A 831 19.28 -20.61 37.81
N LEU A 832 19.91 -21.48 37.02
CA LEU A 832 19.43 -22.84 36.75
C LEU A 832 19.86 -23.85 37.83
N ASP A 833 20.82 -23.49 38.70
CA ASP A 833 21.23 -24.34 39.82
C ASP A 833 20.10 -24.42 40.87
N PRO A 834 19.62 -25.63 41.22
CA PRO A 834 18.53 -25.81 42.18
C PRO A 834 18.87 -25.28 43.58
N GLY A 835 20.15 -25.28 43.96
CA GLY A 835 20.64 -24.73 45.22
C GLY A 835 20.53 -23.21 45.26
N VAL A 836 20.95 -22.53 44.18
CA VAL A 836 20.80 -21.07 44.01
C VAL A 836 19.32 -20.66 43.99
N GLN A 837 18.48 -21.37 43.23
CA GLN A 837 17.03 -21.15 43.20
C GLN A 837 16.40 -21.29 44.59
N LYS A 838 16.79 -22.33 45.33
CA LYS A 838 16.28 -22.56 46.70
C LYS A 838 16.69 -21.43 47.65
N LYS A 839 17.91 -20.90 47.53
CA LYS A 839 18.38 -19.75 48.33
C LYS A 839 17.59 -18.47 48.01
N ILE A 840 17.42 -18.14 46.74
CA ILE A 840 16.66 -16.95 46.30
C ILE A 840 15.20 -17.04 46.77
N LEU A 841 14.55 -18.19 46.58
CA LEU A 841 13.17 -18.42 47.01
C LEU A 841 13.01 -18.35 48.53
N GLN A 842 14.01 -18.81 49.30
CA GLN A 842 14.02 -18.62 50.75
C GLN A 842 14.08 -17.13 51.11
N LEU A 843 15.01 -16.36 50.55
CA LEU A 843 15.13 -14.92 50.80
C LEU A 843 13.84 -14.14 50.41
N MET A 844 13.18 -14.53 49.32
CA MET A 844 11.89 -13.97 48.92
C MET A 844 10.78 -14.30 49.93
N ARG A 845 10.70 -15.56 50.40
CA ARG A 845 9.73 -15.98 51.42
C ARG A 845 9.92 -15.27 52.75
N PHE A 846 11.17 -14.94 53.09
CA PHE A 846 11.52 -14.16 54.28
C PHE A 846 11.34 -12.64 54.10
N GLY A 847 10.85 -12.18 52.94
CA GLY A 847 10.54 -10.77 52.70
C GLY A 847 11.77 -9.86 52.61
N ALA A 848 12.91 -10.39 52.16
CA ALA A 848 14.17 -9.64 52.09
C ALA A 848 14.18 -8.52 51.04
N PHE A 849 13.22 -8.52 50.08
CA PHE A 849 13.23 -7.60 48.94
C PHE A 849 11.99 -6.69 48.89
N LEU A 850 12.21 -5.43 48.51
CA LEU A 850 11.20 -4.40 48.19
C LEU A 850 10.63 -4.59 46.77
N GLY A 851 11.45 -5.12 45.86
CA GLY A 851 11.08 -5.37 44.48
C GLY A 851 12.09 -6.28 43.79
N VAL A 852 11.65 -6.92 42.70
CA VAL A 852 12.47 -7.83 41.89
C VAL A 852 12.56 -7.32 40.46
N GLY A 853 13.78 -7.13 39.97
CA GLY A 853 14.13 -6.85 38.59
C GLY A 853 14.40 -8.15 37.83
N LEU A 854 13.78 -8.26 36.66
CA LEU A 854 14.04 -9.29 35.66
C LEU A 854 14.37 -8.56 34.35
N PRO A 855 15.27 -9.07 33.50
CA PRO A 855 15.49 -8.49 32.17
C PRO A 855 14.17 -8.50 31.40
N GLY A 856 13.95 -7.46 30.59
CA GLY A 856 12.80 -7.35 29.70
C GLY A 856 12.84 -8.44 28.63
N ILE A 857 12.37 -9.63 28.99
CA ILE A 857 12.15 -10.76 28.07
C ILE A 857 10.88 -10.41 27.29
N THR A 858 11.06 -9.97 26.05
CA THR A 858 9.96 -9.78 25.10
C THR A 858 9.26 -11.12 24.87
N GLN A 859 8.02 -11.23 25.39
CA GLN A 859 6.97 -12.23 25.09
C GLN A 859 7.42 -13.52 24.37
N SER A 860 8.19 -14.39 25.03
CA SER A 860 8.31 -15.81 24.66
C SER A 860 9.01 -16.67 25.73
N MET A 861 8.54 -16.62 26.98
CA MET A 861 8.71 -17.74 27.91
C MET A 861 7.54 -17.77 28.90
N HIS A 862 6.51 -18.55 28.60
CA HIS A 862 6.00 -19.42 29.65
C HIS A 862 6.80 -20.70 29.53
N LEU A 863 7.49 -21.12 30.59
CA LEU A 863 7.17 -22.39 31.24
C LEU A 863 8.11 -22.67 32.43
N LYS A 864 7.52 -23.29 33.45
CA LYS A 864 8.03 -24.47 34.14
C LYS A 864 9.56 -24.61 34.21
N VAL A 865 10.14 -24.22 35.34
CA VAL A 865 11.24 -24.99 35.94
C VAL A 865 10.76 -25.40 37.33
N LEU A 866 10.20 -26.60 37.40
CA LEU A 866 10.26 -27.55 38.53
C LEU A 866 9.52 -28.84 38.11
N ARG A 867 10.11 -29.54 37.13
CA ARG A 867 10.27 -31.01 37.10
C ARG A 867 11.06 -31.41 35.86
N GLY A 868 12.35 -31.69 36.10
CA GLY A 868 13.03 -32.87 35.53
C GLY A 868 13.60 -32.78 34.12
N ASN A 869 14.90 -32.52 34.09
CA ASN A 869 15.94 -33.20 33.30
C ASN A 869 16.27 -32.78 31.85
N GLN A 870 17.54 -32.35 31.77
CA GLN A 870 18.58 -32.55 30.74
C GLN A 870 18.56 -31.60 29.53
N HIS A 871 19.40 -30.55 29.63
CA HIS A 871 19.68 -29.57 28.59
C HIS A 871 21.05 -29.81 27.93
N ALA A 872 21.04 -29.87 26.60
CA ALA A 872 22.19 -29.63 25.73
C ALA A 872 22.38 -28.11 25.53
N ALA A 873 23.66 -27.71 25.45
CA ALA A 873 24.14 -26.33 25.43
C ALA A 873 23.68 -25.51 24.21
N PHE A 874 23.31 -24.24 24.45
CA PHE A 874 23.23 -23.18 23.43
C PHE A 874 23.89 -21.91 23.96
N THR A 875 24.81 -21.36 23.17
CA THR A 875 25.65 -20.19 23.44
C THR A 875 24.84 -18.88 23.51
N LEU A 876 24.85 -18.23 24.68
CA LEU A 876 24.39 -16.85 24.90
C LEU A 876 25.49 -15.87 24.46
N SER A 877 25.24 -15.07 23.42
CA SER A 877 26.12 -13.93 23.07
C SER A 877 25.34 -12.62 22.84
N VAL A 878 24.14 -12.48 23.44
CA VAL A 878 23.28 -11.29 23.27
C VAL A 878 22.93 -10.61 24.60
N LEU A 879 23.93 -10.31 25.43
CA LEU A 879 23.78 -9.36 26.55
C LEU A 879 24.66 -8.13 26.29
N LYS A 880 24.19 -7.24 25.40
CA LYS A 880 24.80 -5.92 25.22
C LYS A 880 24.48 -5.03 26.43
N VAL A 881 25.46 -4.24 26.87
CA VAL A 881 25.35 -3.27 27.96
C VAL A 881 24.24 -2.25 27.65
N TYR A 882 23.21 -2.16 28.51
CA TYR A 882 22.17 -1.13 28.37
C TYR A 882 22.75 0.29 28.50
N PRO A 883 22.30 1.27 27.70
CA PRO A 883 22.70 2.67 27.86
C PRO A 883 22.32 3.20 29.25
N ARG A 884 23.21 3.98 29.88
CA ARG A 884 22.98 4.58 31.22
C ARG A 884 21.60 5.28 31.38
N PRO A 885 21.10 6.07 30.39
CA PRO A 885 19.78 6.71 30.51
C PRO A 885 18.61 5.72 30.61
N LEU A 886 18.70 4.60 29.90
CA LEU A 886 17.72 3.52 29.97
C LEU A 886 17.76 2.84 31.33
N CYS A 887 18.96 2.55 31.86
CA CYS A 887 19.12 2.00 33.20
C CYS A 887 18.51 2.91 34.29
N ALA A 888 18.71 4.22 34.19
CA ALA A 888 18.17 5.18 35.15
C ALA A 888 16.64 5.26 35.11
N ARG A 889 16.03 5.19 33.91
CA ARG A 889 14.57 5.17 33.76
C ARG A 889 13.94 3.87 34.29
N ILE A 890 14.54 2.71 34.00
CA ILE A 890 14.07 1.42 34.55
C ILE A 890 14.15 1.43 36.08
N ALA A 891 15.28 1.87 36.64
CA ALA A 891 15.45 1.97 38.08
C ALA A 891 14.42 2.93 38.73
N SER A 892 14.18 4.09 38.12
CA SER A 892 13.17 5.05 38.58
C SER A 892 11.74 4.49 38.50
N ALA A 893 11.41 3.76 37.43
CA ALA A 893 10.12 3.10 37.29
C ALA A 893 9.91 1.99 38.33
N MET A 894 10.94 1.17 38.60
CA MET A 894 10.90 0.14 39.65
C MET A 894 10.69 0.78 41.04
N LEU A 895 11.40 1.87 41.33
CA LEU A 895 11.26 2.58 42.59
C LEU A 895 9.85 3.18 42.75
N ARG A 896 9.32 3.81 41.70
CA ARG A 896 7.96 4.35 41.69
C ARG A 896 6.89 3.26 41.80
N ALA A 897 7.09 2.10 41.19
CA ALA A 897 6.18 0.96 41.33
C ALA A 897 6.07 0.50 42.80
N VAL A 898 7.21 0.51 43.51
CA VAL A 898 7.26 0.16 44.94
C VAL A 898 6.62 1.25 45.80
N ILE A 899 6.83 2.54 45.50
CA ILE A 899 6.29 3.65 46.30
C ILE A 899 4.79 3.89 46.03
N ASN A 900 4.37 3.86 44.76
CA ASN A 900 3.06 4.33 44.31
C ASN A 900 2.13 3.22 43.77
N GLY A 901 2.56 1.95 43.76
CA GLY A 901 1.71 0.82 43.34
C GLY A 901 1.43 0.72 41.83
N GLY A 902 2.09 1.51 40.98
CA GLY A 902 1.92 1.50 39.52
C GLY A 902 3.03 2.23 38.77
N VAL A 903 3.20 1.90 37.47
CA VAL A 903 4.16 2.53 36.56
C VAL A 903 3.38 3.28 35.48
N ASP A 904 3.27 4.61 35.61
CA ASP A 904 2.82 5.47 34.51
C ASP A 904 4.03 6.07 33.77
N GLY A 905 4.14 5.77 32.47
CA GLY A 905 5.07 6.41 31.55
C GLY A 905 5.47 5.56 30.34
N GLN A 906 5.42 6.15 29.13
CA GLN A 906 5.98 5.55 27.91
C GLN A 906 7.52 5.70 27.84
N LEU A 907 8.20 4.67 27.33
CA LEU A 907 9.64 4.66 27.13
C LEU A 907 10.03 5.45 25.85
N ASP A 908 10.72 6.58 26.01
CA ASP A 908 11.34 7.32 24.90
C ASP A 908 12.56 6.54 24.37
N SER A 909 12.29 5.73 23.34
CA SER A 909 13.27 4.84 22.73
C SER A 909 14.32 5.61 21.92
N ALA A 910 13.95 6.75 21.34
CA ALA A 910 14.84 7.61 20.55
C ALA A 910 15.83 8.38 21.45
N GLY A 911 15.35 8.95 22.55
CA GLY A 911 16.20 9.60 23.56
C GLY A 911 17.17 8.64 24.26
N CYS A 912 16.77 7.38 24.46
CA CYS A 912 17.65 6.35 25.04
C CYS A 912 18.75 5.88 24.08
N ALA A 913 18.49 5.87 22.77
CA ALA A 913 19.44 5.46 21.74
C ALA A 913 20.34 6.61 21.23
N ARG A 914 20.07 7.86 21.63
CA ARG A 914 20.68 9.09 21.06
C ARG A 914 20.52 9.15 19.53
N THR A 915 19.41 8.63 18.99
CA THR A 915 19.11 8.65 17.55
C THR A 915 17.89 9.54 17.30
N GLY A 916 17.94 10.36 16.24
CA GLY A 916 16.80 11.21 15.85
C GLY A 916 15.64 10.46 15.19
N THR A 917 15.83 9.18 14.87
CA THR A 917 14.84 8.33 14.20
C THR A 917 14.89 6.89 14.76
N LEU A 918 13.81 6.14 14.53
CA LEU A 918 13.65 4.73 14.96
C LEU A 918 14.19 3.71 13.92
N ARG A 919 15.04 4.12 12.96
CA ARG A 919 15.60 3.24 11.92
C ARG A 919 17.10 3.08 12.09
N VAL A 920 17.54 1.99 12.72
CA VAL A 920 18.94 1.65 12.93
C VAL A 920 19.27 0.40 12.09
N GLY A 921 20.08 0.50 11.02
CA GLY A 921 20.58 -0.70 10.32
C GLY A 921 20.94 -0.66 8.82
N GLU A 922 20.76 0.42 8.07
CA GLU A 922 21.11 0.44 6.63
C GLU A 922 22.58 0.85 6.40
N ALA A 923 23.36 -0.01 5.72
CA ALA A 923 24.79 0.22 5.47
C ALA A 923 25.05 1.10 4.25
N GLN A 924 26.00 2.03 4.39
CA GLN A 924 26.22 3.16 3.47
C GLN A 924 27.01 2.87 2.17
N ASN A 925 27.64 1.70 1.92
CA ASN A 925 28.39 1.41 0.66
C ASN A 925 28.77 -0.07 0.43
N PRO A 926 28.36 -0.73 -0.68
CA PRO A 926 28.99 -1.97 -1.17
C PRO A 926 29.74 -1.77 -2.52
N GLY A 927 30.99 -2.28 -2.63
CA GLY A 927 31.91 -2.06 -3.77
C GLY A 927 31.76 -3.01 -5.00
N PRO A 928 32.59 -2.86 -6.07
CA PRO A 928 32.29 -3.36 -7.43
C PRO A 928 32.91 -4.72 -7.82
N ARG A 929 32.36 -5.40 -8.85
CA ARG A 929 32.91 -6.64 -9.47
C ARG A 929 33.10 -6.52 -11.00
N ARG A 930 34.15 -7.21 -11.50
CA ARG A 930 34.75 -7.17 -12.86
C ARG A 930 34.01 -8.02 -13.93
N ALA A 931 34.27 -7.71 -15.20
CA ALA A 931 33.62 -8.22 -16.42
C ALA A 931 34.28 -9.47 -17.06
N ARG A 932 33.49 -10.21 -17.87
CA ARG A 932 33.96 -11.18 -18.90
C ARG A 932 33.11 -11.08 -20.17
N ASP A 933 33.76 -11.49 -21.26
CA ASP A 933 33.59 -11.10 -22.67
C ASP A 933 32.40 -11.77 -23.40
N ILE A 934 31.77 -11.00 -24.29
CA ILE A 934 30.45 -11.21 -24.93
C ILE A 934 30.59 -11.58 -26.43
N ALA A 935 31.82 -11.66 -26.95
CA ALA A 935 32.09 -11.75 -28.38
C ALA A 935 31.62 -13.02 -29.13
N ALA A 936 30.89 -13.95 -28.51
CA ALA A 936 30.50 -15.23 -29.13
C ALA A 936 29.00 -15.37 -29.51
N LEU A 937 28.16 -14.35 -29.27
CA LEU A 937 26.70 -14.45 -29.45
C LEU A 937 26.13 -13.69 -30.66
N ASP A 938 26.95 -12.92 -31.37
CA ASP A 938 26.53 -12.06 -32.49
C ASP A 938 26.11 -12.82 -33.77
N GLU A 939 26.24 -14.16 -33.81
CA GLU A 939 25.95 -14.95 -35.03
C GLU A 939 24.67 -15.81 -34.94
N ALA A 940 23.89 -15.75 -33.86
CA ALA A 940 22.69 -16.59 -33.73
C ALA A 940 21.42 -15.92 -34.30
N LYS A 941 20.92 -16.42 -35.44
CA LYS A 941 19.60 -16.04 -36.01
C LYS A 941 18.46 -16.34 -35.03
N LEU A 942 17.64 -15.31 -34.77
CA LEU A 942 16.73 -15.24 -33.60
C LEU A 942 15.40 -16.00 -33.68
N ILE A 943 14.99 -16.56 -34.82
CA ILE A 943 13.89 -17.55 -34.88
C ILE A 943 14.24 -18.57 -35.95
N THR A 944 14.31 -19.84 -35.56
CA THR A 944 14.54 -20.95 -36.49
C THR A 944 13.20 -21.64 -36.81
N PRO A 945 13.09 -22.38 -37.93
CA PRO A 945 11.91 -23.22 -38.21
C PRO A 945 11.57 -24.19 -37.06
N ALA A 946 12.55 -24.59 -36.26
CA ALA A 946 12.37 -25.38 -35.06
C ALA A 946 11.61 -24.62 -33.94
N THR A 947 11.76 -23.30 -33.85
CA THR A 947 11.08 -22.42 -32.90
C THR A 947 9.59 -22.26 -33.24
N ALA A 948 9.22 -22.19 -34.52
CA ALA A 948 7.82 -22.21 -34.98
C ALA A 948 7.15 -23.56 -34.71
N LEU A 949 7.84 -24.67 -35.01
CA LEU A 949 7.40 -26.03 -34.65
C LEU A 949 7.26 -26.23 -33.12
N LEU A 950 8.05 -25.50 -32.32
CA LEU A 950 7.96 -25.51 -30.85
C LEU A 950 6.72 -24.76 -30.35
N GLN A 951 6.28 -23.69 -31.04
CA GLN A 951 5.06 -22.97 -30.71
C GLN A 951 3.82 -23.82 -31.02
N ASP A 952 3.79 -24.47 -32.18
CA ASP A 952 2.71 -25.40 -32.54
C ASP A 952 2.69 -26.61 -31.61
N ARG A 953 3.86 -27.18 -31.27
CA ARG A 953 3.97 -28.24 -30.26
C ARG A 953 3.54 -27.78 -28.87
N ALA A 954 3.85 -26.56 -28.46
CA ALA A 954 3.43 -26.02 -27.16
C ALA A 954 1.92 -25.84 -27.10
N TRP A 955 1.30 -25.40 -28.20
CA TRP A 955 -0.15 -25.34 -28.36
C TRP A 955 -0.80 -26.72 -28.32
N GLU A 956 -0.26 -27.69 -29.06
CA GLU A 956 -0.74 -29.07 -29.05
C GLU A 956 -0.54 -29.76 -27.70
N GLN A 957 0.56 -29.48 -26.99
CA GLN A 957 0.81 -29.98 -25.64
C GLN A 957 -0.14 -29.35 -24.63
N PHE A 958 -0.43 -28.05 -24.74
CA PHE A 958 -1.42 -27.38 -23.90
C PHE A 958 -2.82 -27.94 -24.14
N ARG A 959 -3.22 -28.10 -25.41
CA ARG A 959 -4.49 -28.74 -25.78
C ARG A 959 -4.58 -30.18 -25.29
N SER A 960 -3.52 -30.97 -25.45
CA SER A 960 -3.46 -32.36 -24.96
C SER A 960 -3.50 -32.43 -23.44
N TRP A 961 -2.84 -31.48 -22.75
CA TRP A 961 -2.90 -31.34 -21.30
C TRP A 961 -4.33 -31.00 -20.84
N LEU A 962 -5.02 -30.09 -21.53
CA LEU A 962 -6.41 -29.77 -21.25
C LEU A 962 -7.32 -31.00 -21.44
N ILE A 963 -7.13 -31.77 -22.51
CA ILE A 963 -7.89 -33.03 -22.75
C ILE A 963 -7.62 -34.06 -21.65
N ALA A 964 -6.37 -34.17 -21.18
CA ALA A 964 -5.97 -35.17 -20.20
C ALA A 964 -6.36 -34.83 -18.75
N ASN A 965 -6.57 -33.54 -18.43
CA ASN A 965 -6.75 -33.07 -17.06
C ASN A 965 -8.13 -32.44 -16.78
N LEU A 966 -8.95 -32.22 -17.80
CA LEU A 966 -10.31 -31.72 -17.67
C LEU A 966 -11.32 -32.79 -18.11
N SER A 967 -12.51 -32.80 -17.49
CA SER A 967 -13.62 -33.63 -18.00
C SER A 967 -14.02 -33.15 -19.40
N ALA A 968 -14.63 -34.02 -20.21
CA ALA A 968 -15.06 -33.66 -21.57
C ALA A 968 -15.97 -32.41 -21.61
N GLU A 969 -16.80 -32.21 -20.58
CA GLU A 969 -17.64 -31.02 -20.40
C GLU A 969 -16.83 -29.78 -20.01
N ALA A 970 -15.86 -29.89 -19.10
CA ALA A 970 -14.98 -28.78 -18.70
C ALA A 970 -14.00 -28.39 -19.83
N PHE A 971 -13.52 -29.36 -20.60
CA PHE A 971 -12.72 -29.15 -21.81
C PHE A 971 -13.54 -28.42 -22.88
N SER A 972 -14.77 -28.87 -23.16
CA SER A 972 -15.65 -28.24 -24.13
C SER A 972 -16.01 -26.81 -23.75
N GLN A 973 -16.23 -26.52 -22.46
CA GLN A 973 -16.45 -25.14 -21.98
C GLN A 973 -15.18 -24.27 -22.07
N ALA A 974 -14.00 -24.82 -21.80
CA ALA A 974 -12.72 -24.11 -21.90
C ALA A 974 -12.32 -23.82 -23.36
N VAL A 975 -12.55 -24.75 -24.29
CA VAL A 975 -12.21 -24.60 -25.72
C VAL A 975 -13.21 -23.71 -26.45
N VAL A 976 -14.52 -23.79 -26.15
CA VAL A 976 -15.53 -22.90 -26.73
C VAL A 976 -15.31 -21.44 -26.29
N GLN A 977 -14.72 -21.18 -25.12
CA GLN A 977 -14.32 -19.82 -24.72
C GLN A 977 -13.01 -19.33 -25.38
N LEU A 978 -12.16 -20.23 -25.87
CA LEU A 978 -10.89 -19.90 -26.53
C LEU A 978 -11.01 -19.78 -28.07
N GLN A 979 -12.02 -20.41 -28.69
CA GLN A 979 -12.27 -20.35 -30.14
C GLN A 979 -13.20 -19.21 -30.58
N LEU A 980 -13.76 -18.41 -29.67
CA LEU A 980 -14.58 -17.24 -30.00
C LEU A 980 -13.78 -16.02 -30.50
N THR A 981 -12.54 -16.22 -30.98
CA THR A 981 -11.71 -15.16 -31.58
C THR A 981 -11.30 -15.40 -33.03
N ASP A 982 -11.76 -16.46 -33.68
CA ASP A 982 -11.50 -16.68 -35.11
C ASP A 982 -12.73 -17.25 -35.83
N GLU A 983 -13.68 -16.39 -36.18
CA GLU A 983 -14.52 -16.62 -37.37
C GLU A 983 -14.17 -15.57 -38.43
N GLY A 984 -13.37 -16.01 -39.41
CA GLY A 984 -12.91 -15.14 -40.49
C GLY A 984 -12.12 -15.85 -41.60
N LYS A 985 -12.65 -16.99 -42.09
CA LYS A 985 -12.50 -17.62 -43.43
C LYS A 985 -11.13 -17.61 -44.15
N VAL A 986 -10.68 -18.86 -44.41
CA VAL A 986 -9.94 -19.43 -45.57
C VAL A 986 -8.64 -18.76 -45.99
#